data_AF-A0A929ZBD9-F1
#
_entry.id   AF-A0A929ZBD9-F1
#
_cell.length_a   1.000
_cell.length_b   1.000
_cell.length_c   1.000
_cell.angle_alpha   90.00
_cell.angle_beta   90.00
_cell.angle_gamma   90.00
#
_symmetry.space_group_name_H-M   'P 1'
#
loop_
_entity.id
_entity.type
_entity.pdbx_description
1 polymer ?
#
loop_
_entity_poly.entity_id
_entity_poly.type
_entity_poly.pdbx_seq_one_letter_code
_entity_poly.pdbx_strand_id
1 'polypeptide(L)'
;MTPEVLKPSVVYQCDGINKKFIFPYDFVQIEDVKLTIVDEDGTEAVQVGNIDYDESTKSVIYPANGDALAVGQKVILERKTPISQDMDLPDEYPFENIEHATDKIVLILQEMKADLDRSLKIRVDSDKNANEVAKDIVERSVKAANDAMNAMNVISEKSDKINANADIINRLGEEIKTIASTVDDKLATANTALDTSSTNVATAERLVRDAKAYAGQTTVDKRDINNLVDQAKTLKNDIDNKQTSIASNAIKATDAAKRAEVAASKAEQIALPNGGGLITKTEADTKFIPKDSLYGIVSVKDFGAVGDGVADDTAAFKRANDNLKNKILLVPNGIYKINEHLTFNTVDSVMDMGTYNNVKPFYPTETPMLKGSSNIAFVKNIQYGDEVNQCQGFTYNDKKNVFVLACINGDGTNQVLYELNSSTFEIVGTYKFNDPDKMGHCNTMCYNKNTNKIYLANGLKNGNNLTVLNADTMQYERTITLNERVFNIGYDPITRTYVSIVPISGQQRLREINLYNDDFKKLKTYQVDYEYDDFNNNGAFMLNGCIMSATLGSLVECTPFGTVKQIIEINRTTEIEDIAYYNGKFYFAVLTEKPNKRHQVDIYVGDPNKDYQNSINTARLATLDYLKLTGGTLNGALKMANNILIEGYKPDGHGVGMAKVSTAGNVELGDNSVNTFIKGKEFKHYDGTDSFTVLTTKHYGTAIYKKKDVDDNFVKKTEVDQLGFPYSKIETATDWNTFTEQGAIEINFDGGANNPPRSHKQGMLIVMNFGKGAMIDQTFHAFNGETYHRMFMANQWKSWGRVQTSLNSRLKLWSANGGNEVYVE
;
A
#
# COMPACT_ATOMS: atom_id res chain seq x y z
N MET A 1 16.69 42.68 10.54
CA MET A 1 17.34 41.39 10.22
C MET A 1 17.61 40.71 11.55
N THR A 2 16.71 39.86 12.01
CA THR A 2 16.90 39.02 13.20
C THR A 2 17.68 37.78 12.75
N PRO A 3 18.95 37.58 13.15
CA PRO A 3 19.68 36.39 12.78
C PRO A 3 19.02 35.18 13.43
N GLU A 4 18.71 34.17 12.63
CA GLU A 4 18.21 32.89 13.07
C GLU A 4 19.33 32.18 13.85
N VAL A 5 19.33 32.30 15.18
CA VAL A 5 20.30 31.63 16.05
C VAL A 5 19.54 30.70 16.99
N LEU A 6 19.30 29.47 16.52
CA LEU A 6 18.53 28.44 17.24
C LEU A 6 19.37 27.61 18.23
N LYS A 7 20.64 27.96 18.48
CA LYS A 7 21.55 27.14 19.32
C LYS A 7 22.20 27.98 20.43
N PRO A 8 22.01 27.63 21.72
CA PRO A 8 22.67 28.29 22.85
C PRO A 8 24.08 27.75 23.12
N SER A 9 24.62 26.87 22.27
CA SER A 9 25.93 26.24 22.49
C SER A 9 26.71 25.97 21.20
N VAL A 10 28.03 25.98 21.32
CA VAL A 10 28.99 25.69 20.24
C VAL A 10 30.08 24.77 20.76
N VAL A 11 30.57 23.88 19.89
CA VAL A 11 31.60 22.89 20.22
C VAL A 11 32.82 23.08 19.31
N TYR A 12 33.99 23.14 19.92
CA TYR A 12 35.28 23.27 19.26
C TYR A 12 36.13 22.02 19.50
N GLN A 13 36.80 21.56 18.45
CA GLN A 13 37.85 20.54 18.57
C GLN A 13 39.17 21.24 18.88
N CYS A 14 39.90 20.74 19.88
CA CYS A 14 41.20 21.28 20.23
C CYS A 14 42.28 20.70 19.33
N ASP A 15 43.23 21.54 18.91
CA ASP A 15 44.31 21.19 17.99
C ASP A 15 45.70 21.25 18.66
N GLY A 16 45.76 21.42 19.98
CA GLY A 16 47.02 21.56 20.71
C GLY A 16 47.65 22.95 20.62
N ILE A 17 47.04 23.91 19.92
CA ILE A 17 47.63 25.23 19.64
C ILE A 17 46.66 26.37 19.93
N ASN A 18 45.41 26.26 19.47
CA ASN A 18 44.39 27.29 19.61
C ASN A 18 43.85 27.39 21.03
N LYS A 19 43.74 28.63 21.52
CA LYS A 19 43.18 28.96 22.84
C LYS A 19 41.95 29.86 22.79
N LYS A 20 41.58 30.31 21.59
CA LYS A 20 40.55 31.33 21.37
C LYS A 20 39.35 30.69 20.69
N PHE A 21 38.20 30.74 21.36
CA PHE A 21 36.97 30.08 20.97
C PHE A 21 35.86 31.13 20.84
N ILE A 22 35.33 31.30 19.63
CA ILE A 22 34.30 32.31 19.37
C ILE A 22 32.97 31.88 20.02
N PHE A 23 32.26 32.80 20.66
CA PHE A 23 30.88 32.58 21.05
C PHE A 23 29.99 33.49 20.17
N PRO A 24 29.43 32.96 19.06
CA PRO A 24 28.77 33.78 18.05
C PRO A 24 27.34 34.19 18.43
N TYR A 25 26.87 33.82 19.62
CA TYR A 25 25.48 33.98 20.05
C TYR A 25 25.34 35.10 21.08
N ASP A 26 24.14 35.68 21.17
CA ASP A 26 23.86 36.74 22.14
C ASP A 26 23.81 36.19 23.57
N PHE A 27 24.14 37.01 24.56
CA PHE A 27 24.11 36.67 25.98
C PHE A 27 23.91 37.96 26.79
N VAL A 28 23.43 37.87 28.04
CA VAL A 28 23.20 39.08 28.89
C VAL A 28 24.53 39.60 29.42
N GLN A 29 25.34 38.70 29.96
CA GLN A 29 26.69 38.98 30.45
C GLN A 29 27.58 37.76 30.21
N ILE A 30 28.89 37.94 30.12
CA ILE A 30 29.81 36.87 29.71
C ILE A 30 29.84 35.71 30.71
N GLU A 31 29.54 36.00 31.97
CA GLU A 31 29.43 35.02 33.06
C GLU A 31 28.33 33.98 32.80
N ASP A 32 27.37 34.27 31.93
CA ASP A 32 26.34 33.33 31.52
C ASP A 32 26.88 32.29 30.52
N VAL A 33 28.05 32.50 29.92
CA VAL A 33 28.68 31.54 28.99
C VAL A 33 29.58 30.58 29.75
N LYS A 34 29.13 29.34 29.87
CA LYS A 34 29.83 28.25 30.55
C LYS A 34 30.79 27.53 29.60
N LEU A 35 32.03 27.30 30.06
CA LEU A 35 33.03 26.50 29.36
C LEU A 35 33.12 25.08 29.98
N THR A 36 32.94 24.05 29.16
CA THR A 36 33.13 22.65 29.53
C THR A 36 34.18 22.01 28.63
N ILE A 37 35.15 21.31 29.23
CA ILE A 37 36.11 20.48 28.50
C ILE A 37 35.57 19.06 28.44
N VAL A 38 35.69 18.40 27.29
CA VAL A 38 35.40 16.97 27.14
C VAL A 38 36.68 16.26 26.73
N ASP A 39 37.12 15.31 27.55
CA ASP A 39 38.29 14.47 27.28
C ASP A 39 37.97 13.37 26.25
N GLU A 40 39.01 12.68 25.77
CA GLU A 40 38.89 11.66 24.72
C GLU A 40 38.02 10.46 25.15
N ASP A 41 37.98 10.17 26.45
CA ASP A 41 37.12 9.13 27.04
C ASP A 41 35.67 9.58 27.28
N GLY A 42 35.36 10.84 26.96
CA GLY A 42 34.04 11.44 27.13
C GLY A 42 33.79 12.06 28.51
N THR A 43 34.79 12.12 29.39
CA THR A 43 34.66 12.79 30.69
C THR A 43 34.50 14.29 30.52
N GLU A 44 33.51 14.88 31.18
CA GLU A 44 33.21 16.32 31.10
C GLU A 44 33.66 17.07 32.37
N ALA A 45 34.38 18.19 32.18
CA ALA A 45 34.85 19.06 33.26
C ALA A 45 34.50 20.53 33.00
N VAL A 46 33.63 21.08 33.84
CA VAL A 46 33.25 22.50 33.82
C VAL A 46 34.38 23.36 34.37
N GLN A 47 34.73 24.42 33.65
CA GLN A 47 35.76 25.36 34.05
C GLN A 47 35.14 26.62 34.66
N VAL A 48 35.64 27.03 35.82
CA VAL A 48 35.14 28.17 36.60
C VAL A 48 36.19 29.28 36.79
N GLY A 49 37.37 29.14 36.19
CA GLY A 49 38.46 30.10 36.28
C GLY A 49 39.49 29.88 35.18
N ASN A 50 40.48 30.79 35.08
CA ASN A 50 41.46 30.82 33.99
C ASN A 50 40.84 31.06 32.60
N ILE A 51 39.76 31.85 32.57
CA ILE A 51 38.99 32.19 31.39
C ILE A 51 39.06 33.70 31.22
N ASP A 52 39.49 34.17 30.05
CA ASP A 52 39.42 35.58 29.65
C ASP A 52 38.41 35.74 28.50
N TYR A 53 37.88 36.95 28.32
CA TYR A 53 36.96 37.27 27.22
C TYR A 53 37.46 38.45 26.39
N ASP A 54 37.54 38.24 25.08
CA ASP A 54 37.87 39.26 24.09
C ASP A 54 36.58 39.75 23.42
N GLU A 55 36.09 40.91 23.90
CA GLU A 55 34.86 41.55 23.43
C GLU A 55 34.93 41.93 21.95
N SER A 56 36.09 42.35 21.46
CA SER A 56 36.27 42.80 20.06
C SER A 56 36.03 41.69 19.03
N THR A 57 36.24 40.44 19.45
CA THR A 57 36.09 39.25 18.60
C THR A 57 35.05 38.27 19.12
N LYS A 58 34.27 38.67 20.15
CA LYS A 58 33.33 37.82 20.89
C LYS A 58 33.90 36.43 21.20
N SER A 59 35.10 36.36 21.75
CA SER A 59 35.81 35.09 21.95
C SER A 59 36.19 34.83 23.39
N VAL A 60 35.94 33.61 23.85
CA VAL A 60 36.43 33.08 25.13
C VAL A 60 37.84 32.54 24.93
N ILE A 61 38.78 32.95 25.79
CA ILE A 61 40.17 32.53 25.78
C ILE A 61 40.39 31.56 26.93
N TYR A 62 40.74 30.32 26.61
CA TYR A 62 41.00 29.28 27.61
C TYR A 62 42.08 28.28 27.15
N PRO A 63 43.02 27.89 28.02
CA PRO A 63 43.30 28.56 29.30
C PRO A 63 43.93 29.93 29.06
N ALA A 64 43.52 30.94 29.83
CA ALA A 64 44.10 32.29 29.77
C ALA A 64 45.61 32.27 30.10
N ASN A 65 46.00 31.48 31.11
CA ASN A 65 47.37 31.22 31.51
C ASN A 65 47.70 29.71 31.40
N GLY A 66 48.83 29.36 30.77
CA GLY A 66 49.27 27.96 30.59
C GLY A 66 49.41 27.56 29.11
N ASP A 67 49.43 26.25 28.81
CA ASP A 67 49.51 25.73 27.43
C ASP A 67 48.11 25.49 26.82
N ALA A 68 48.00 25.38 25.50
CA ALA A 68 46.74 25.10 24.83
C ALA A 68 46.22 23.68 25.13
N LEU A 69 44.91 23.46 25.00
CA LEU A 69 44.29 22.15 25.21
C LEU A 69 44.76 21.15 24.15
N ALA A 70 45.03 19.91 24.58
CA ALA A 70 45.63 18.88 23.76
C ALA A 70 44.72 18.43 22.60
N VAL A 71 45.32 17.89 21.55
CA VAL A 71 44.60 17.26 20.43
C VAL A 71 43.74 16.12 20.96
N GLY A 72 42.46 16.09 20.56
CA GLY A 72 41.49 15.07 20.98
C GLY A 72 40.51 15.55 22.05
N GLN A 73 40.83 16.64 22.77
CA GLN A 73 39.91 17.29 23.69
C GLN A 73 38.91 18.20 22.94
N LYS A 74 37.72 18.39 23.51
CA LYS A 74 36.70 19.33 23.00
C LYS A 74 36.44 20.43 24.00
N VAL A 75 36.15 21.62 23.49
CA VAL A 75 35.60 22.73 24.27
C VAL A 75 34.15 22.93 23.87
N ILE A 76 33.26 22.89 24.85
CA ILE A 76 31.85 23.27 24.70
C ILE A 76 31.68 24.63 25.38
N LEU A 77 31.22 25.61 24.62
CA LEU A 77 30.72 26.87 25.17
C LEU A 77 29.19 26.81 25.13
N GLU A 78 28.54 26.95 26.27
CA GLU A 78 27.07 26.90 26.40
C GLU A 78 26.59 28.09 27.22
N ARG A 79 25.60 28.81 26.71
CA ARG A 79 24.91 29.85 27.47
C ARG A 79 23.96 29.21 28.49
N LYS A 80 24.06 29.65 29.73
CA LYS A 80 23.20 29.31 30.87
C LYS A 80 22.75 30.60 31.54
N THR A 81 21.67 31.15 31.03
CA THR A 81 21.10 32.40 31.54
C THR A 81 20.43 32.15 32.90
N PRO A 82 20.76 32.90 33.97
CA PRO A 82 20.10 32.75 35.26
C PRO A 82 18.59 32.98 35.18
N ILE A 83 17.81 32.01 35.67
CA ILE A 83 16.34 32.12 35.78
C ILE A 83 16.01 32.96 37.02
N SER A 84 16.14 34.28 36.90
CA SER A 84 15.81 35.27 37.92
C SER A 84 14.98 36.42 37.33
N GLN A 85 14.16 37.04 38.18
CA GLN A 85 13.42 38.26 37.84
C GLN A 85 14.19 39.47 38.40
N ASP A 86 14.88 40.19 37.53
CA ASP A 86 15.69 41.36 37.91
C ASP A 86 15.03 42.69 37.47
N MET A 87 13.78 42.64 36.99
CA MET A 87 13.06 43.79 36.46
C MET A 87 12.50 44.68 37.58
N ASP A 88 13.04 45.89 37.69
CA ASP A 88 12.53 46.98 38.51
C ASP A 88 12.10 48.14 37.58
N LEU A 89 10.81 48.48 37.56
CA LEU A 89 10.25 49.46 36.63
C LEU A 89 10.10 50.83 37.31
N PRO A 90 10.73 51.90 36.81
CA PRO A 90 10.52 53.26 37.31
C PRO A 90 9.12 53.81 36.95
N ASP A 91 8.72 54.89 37.61
CA ASP A 91 7.44 55.59 37.39
C ASP A 91 7.31 56.30 36.02
N GLU A 92 8.39 56.39 35.22
CA GLU A 92 8.38 56.92 33.85
C GLU A 92 9.00 55.95 32.82
N TYR A 93 8.50 56.03 31.57
CA TYR A 93 8.75 55.21 30.38
C TYR A 93 9.99 54.27 30.38
N PRO A 94 9.86 53.03 30.90
CA PRO A 94 10.98 52.10 31.07
C PRO A 94 11.20 51.18 29.87
N PHE A 95 11.29 51.74 28.67
CA PHE A 95 11.37 50.94 27.43
C PHE A 95 12.61 50.04 27.38
N GLU A 96 13.77 50.52 27.84
CA GLU A 96 15.02 49.73 27.87
C GLU A 96 14.95 48.58 28.90
N ASN A 97 14.33 48.81 30.06
CA ASN A 97 14.12 47.75 31.06
C ASN A 97 13.20 46.63 30.53
N ILE A 98 12.16 47.01 29.78
CA ILE A 98 11.23 46.05 29.16
C ILE A 98 11.92 45.27 28.03
N GLU A 99 12.74 45.94 27.21
CA GLU A 99 13.52 45.29 26.16
C GLU A 99 14.49 44.27 26.74
N HIS A 100 15.34 44.66 27.71
CA HIS A 100 16.29 43.75 28.35
C HIS A 100 15.61 42.56 29.04
N ALA A 101 14.48 42.79 29.71
CA ALA A 101 13.71 41.71 30.34
C ALA A 101 13.15 40.73 29.30
N THR A 102 12.67 41.24 28.17
CA THR A 102 12.11 40.43 27.08
C THR A 102 13.20 39.60 26.41
N ASP A 103 14.37 40.20 26.16
CA ASP A 103 15.52 39.50 25.57
C ASP A 103 15.99 38.36 26.48
N LYS A 104 16.15 38.61 27.79
CA LYS A 104 16.50 37.57 28.77
C LYS A 104 15.52 36.39 28.74
N ILE A 105 14.21 36.66 28.63
CA ILE A 105 13.18 35.61 28.52
C ILE A 105 13.38 34.79 27.24
N VAL A 106 13.65 35.44 26.10
CA VAL A 106 13.92 34.75 24.83
C VAL A 106 15.16 33.86 24.94
N LEU A 107 16.23 34.33 25.60
CA LEU A 107 17.45 33.55 25.81
C LEU A 107 17.19 32.29 26.65
N ILE A 108 16.42 32.40 27.74
CA ILE A 108 16.01 31.28 28.58
C ILE A 108 15.15 30.28 27.78
N LEU A 109 14.22 30.76 26.96
CA LEU A 109 13.36 29.88 26.14
C LEU A 109 14.16 29.09 25.10
N GLN A 110 15.19 29.69 24.50
CA GLN A 110 16.10 28.98 23.60
C GLN A 110 16.85 27.85 24.32
N GLU A 111 17.32 28.11 25.54
CA GLU A 111 18.01 27.12 26.39
C GLU A 111 17.08 25.98 26.82
N MET A 112 15.86 26.30 27.29
CA MET A 112 14.86 25.30 27.66
C MET A 112 14.44 24.41 26.48
N LYS A 113 14.32 24.97 25.27
CA LYS A 113 14.06 24.18 24.07
C LYS A 113 15.17 23.18 23.79
N ALA A 114 16.44 23.60 23.89
CA ALA A 114 17.58 22.71 23.67
C ALA A 114 17.68 21.60 24.73
N ASP A 115 17.33 21.88 25.98
CA ASP A 115 17.30 20.88 27.06
C ASP A 115 16.14 19.89 26.88
N LEU A 116 14.95 20.35 26.47
CA LEU A 116 13.80 19.49 26.18
C LEU A 116 14.04 18.57 24.96
N ASP A 117 14.73 19.05 23.93
CA ASP A 117 15.07 18.26 22.75
C ASP A 117 16.10 17.16 23.05
N ARG A 118 16.89 17.31 24.13
CA ARG A 118 17.88 16.32 24.62
C ARG A 118 17.35 15.41 25.73
N SER A 119 16.11 15.60 26.18
CA SER A 119 15.51 14.85 27.29
C SER A 119 14.71 13.63 26.81
N LEU A 120 14.66 12.58 27.62
CA LEU A 120 13.76 11.44 27.39
C LEU A 120 12.31 11.88 27.61
N LYS A 121 11.53 11.97 26.52
CA LYS A 121 10.11 12.34 26.58
C LYS A 121 9.27 11.10 26.89
N ILE A 122 8.67 11.07 28.07
CA ILE A 122 7.68 10.07 28.46
C ILE A 122 6.28 10.55 28.10
N ARG A 123 5.34 9.62 27.88
CA ARG A 123 3.95 9.99 27.66
C ARG A 123 3.37 10.66 28.91
N VAL A 124 2.51 11.66 28.70
CA VAL A 124 1.82 12.40 29.79
C VAL A 124 0.95 11.52 30.68
N ASP A 125 0.54 10.34 30.21
CA ASP A 125 -0.25 9.35 30.95
C ASP A 125 0.60 8.20 31.54
N SER A 126 1.94 8.32 31.54
CA SER A 126 2.81 7.27 32.06
C SER A 126 2.87 7.30 33.59
N ASP A 127 2.63 6.15 34.22
CA ASP A 127 2.84 5.93 35.66
C ASP A 127 4.32 5.88 36.08
N LYS A 128 5.25 5.96 35.11
CA LYS A 128 6.70 5.85 35.32
C LYS A 128 7.41 7.15 34.97
N ASN A 129 8.41 7.51 35.77
CA ASN A 129 9.28 8.64 35.45
C ASN A 129 10.41 8.22 34.48
N ALA A 130 11.11 9.21 33.90
CA ALA A 130 12.16 8.97 32.91
C ALA A 130 13.30 8.05 33.42
N ASN A 131 13.66 8.13 34.70
CA ASN A 131 14.72 7.30 35.28
C ASN A 131 14.29 5.83 35.40
N GLU A 132 13.02 5.58 35.74
CA GLU A 132 12.45 4.23 35.80
C GLU A 132 12.36 3.60 34.41
N VAL A 133 11.98 4.37 33.39
CA VAL A 133 11.95 3.89 32.00
C VAL A 133 13.37 3.56 31.51
N ALA A 134 14.35 4.42 31.78
CA ALA A 134 15.75 4.17 31.43
C ALA A 134 16.29 2.89 32.09
N LYS A 135 15.98 2.69 33.38
CA LYS A 135 16.36 1.48 34.13
C LYS A 135 15.71 0.22 33.55
N ASP A 136 14.41 0.26 33.27
CA ASP A 136 13.66 -0.83 32.63
C ASP A 136 14.29 -1.25 31.29
N ILE A 137 14.69 -0.27 30.47
CA ILE A 137 15.35 -0.52 29.18
C ILE A 137 16.65 -1.30 29.41
N VAL A 138 17.51 -0.83 30.32
CA VAL A 138 18.80 -1.47 30.61
C VAL A 138 18.61 -2.89 31.15
N GLU A 139 17.74 -3.07 32.14
CA GLU A 139 17.49 -4.39 32.75
C GLU A 139 16.93 -5.39 31.75
N ARG A 140 16.02 -4.96 30.86
CA ARG A 140 15.49 -5.79 29.78
C ARG A 140 16.57 -6.16 28.77
N SER A 141 17.43 -5.23 28.39
CA SER A 141 18.55 -5.47 27.48
C SER A 141 19.55 -6.48 28.04
N VAL A 142 19.91 -6.34 29.33
CA VAL A 142 20.82 -7.28 30.01
C VAL A 142 20.20 -8.66 30.12
N LYS A 143 18.91 -8.75 30.49
CA LYS A 143 18.21 -10.03 30.57
C LYS A 143 18.15 -10.72 29.20
N ALA A 144 17.83 -9.98 28.14
CA ALA A 144 17.80 -10.52 26.78
C ALA A 144 19.17 -11.05 26.33
N ALA A 145 20.25 -10.34 26.65
CA ALA A 145 21.61 -10.78 26.36
C ALA A 145 21.97 -12.09 27.11
N ASN A 146 21.64 -12.18 28.40
CA ASN A 146 21.90 -13.37 29.21
C ASN A 146 21.06 -14.58 28.74
N ASP A 147 19.80 -14.37 28.39
CA ASP A 147 18.93 -15.43 27.86
C ASP A 147 19.48 -15.96 26.52
N ALA A 148 20.00 -15.08 25.66
CA ALA A 148 20.64 -15.45 24.40
C ALA A 148 21.93 -16.27 24.61
N MET A 149 22.78 -15.87 25.56
CA MET A 149 23.99 -16.61 25.91
C MET A 149 23.67 -18.01 26.46
N ASN A 150 22.68 -18.11 27.34
CA ASN A 150 22.26 -19.40 27.90
C ASN A 150 21.67 -20.34 26.83
N ALA A 151 20.88 -19.81 25.90
CA ALA A 151 20.36 -20.58 24.77
C ALA A 151 21.50 -21.12 23.89
N MET A 152 22.52 -20.30 23.63
CA MET A 152 23.67 -20.69 22.82
C MET A 152 24.48 -21.84 23.45
N ASN A 153 24.71 -21.79 24.77
CA ASN A 153 25.43 -22.85 25.48
C ASN A 153 24.69 -24.19 25.42
N VAL A 154 23.36 -24.18 25.60
CA VAL A 154 22.54 -25.40 25.50
C VAL A 154 22.51 -25.98 24.08
N ILE A 155 22.55 -25.12 23.06
CA ILE A 155 22.63 -25.55 21.66
C ILE A 155 23.99 -26.22 21.39
N SER A 156 25.09 -25.65 21.89
CA SER A 156 26.44 -26.22 21.71
C SER A 156 26.53 -27.64 22.27
N GLU A 157 26.10 -27.86 23.51
CA GLU A 157 26.16 -29.19 24.15
C GLU A 157 25.30 -30.25 23.44
N LYS A 158 24.18 -29.84 22.84
CA LYS A 158 23.32 -30.75 22.06
C LYS A 158 23.92 -31.02 20.68
N SER A 159 24.53 -30.03 20.05
CA SER A 159 25.22 -30.16 18.77
C SER A 159 26.34 -31.18 18.85
N ASP A 160 27.15 -31.16 19.92
CA ASP A 160 28.26 -32.09 20.10
C ASP A 160 27.77 -33.55 20.19
N LYS A 161 26.64 -33.78 20.87
CA LYS A 161 26.02 -35.12 20.95
C LYS A 161 25.43 -35.58 19.62
N ILE A 162 24.85 -34.66 18.84
CA ILE A 162 24.32 -34.98 17.50
C ILE A 162 25.46 -35.35 16.56
N ASN A 163 26.55 -34.59 16.58
CA ASN A 163 27.74 -34.87 15.77
C ASN A 163 28.37 -36.23 16.13
N ALA A 164 28.52 -36.52 17.42
CA ALA A 164 29.01 -37.83 17.87
C ALA A 164 28.11 -39.00 17.41
N ASN A 165 26.79 -38.80 17.41
CA ASN A 165 25.85 -39.82 16.92
C ASN A 165 25.90 -39.95 15.39
N ALA A 166 26.06 -38.86 14.66
CA ALA A 166 26.20 -38.88 13.20
C ALA A 166 27.46 -39.67 12.77
N ASP A 167 28.59 -39.49 13.46
CA ASP A 167 29.81 -40.25 13.20
C ASP A 167 29.64 -41.75 13.46
N ILE A 168 28.92 -42.11 14.53
CA ILE A 168 28.59 -43.51 14.83
C ILE A 168 27.70 -44.10 13.72
N ILE A 169 26.69 -43.36 13.27
CA ILE A 169 25.78 -43.80 12.20
C ILE A 169 26.54 -43.98 10.88
N ASN A 170 27.41 -43.05 10.52
CA ASN A 170 28.23 -43.15 9.31
C ASN A 170 29.14 -44.38 9.34
N ARG A 171 29.80 -44.64 10.47
CA ARG A 171 30.63 -45.84 10.64
C ARG A 171 29.81 -47.13 10.52
N LEU A 172 28.65 -47.19 11.16
CA LEU A 172 27.75 -48.34 11.06
C LEU A 172 27.23 -48.54 9.62
N GLY A 173 26.96 -47.46 8.89
CA GLY A 173 26.57 -47.50 7.49
C GLY A 173 27.64 -48.13 6.58
N GLU A 174 28.91 -47.74 6.76
CA GLU A 174 30.02 -48.31 6.00
C GLU A 174 30.30 -49.79 6.36
N GLU A 175 30.16 -50.16 7.63
CA GLU A 175 30.24 -51.56 8.08
C GLU A 175 29.15 -52.42 7.43
N ILE A 176 27.90 -51.93 7.39
CA ILE A 176 26.77 -52.62 6.74
C ILE A 176 27.01 -52.79 5.23
N LYS A 177 27.49 -51.74 4.56
CA LYS A 177 27.78 -51.78 3.12
C LYS A 177 28.86 -52.81 2.78
N THR A 178 29.89 -52.90 3.62
CA THR A 178 30.98 -53.88 3.47
C THR A 178 30.46 -55.31 3.65
N ILE A 179 29.60 -55.54 4.65
CA ILE A 179 28.97 -56.83 4.90
C ILE A 179 28.05 -57.22 3.72
N ALA A 180 27.24 -56.29 3.21
CA ALA A 180 26.35 -56.52 2.08
C ALA A 180 27.13 -56.94 0.83
N SER A 181 28.18 -56.21 0.47
CA SER A 181 29.06 -56.57 -0.65
C SER A 181 29.68 -57.97 -0.49
N THR A 182 30.13 -58.31 0.73
CA THR A 182 30.71 -59.63 1.02
C THR A 182 29.70 -60.76 0.86
N VAL A 183 28.43 -60.51 1.21
CA VAL A 183 27.34 -61.47 1.05
C VAL A 183 27.02 -61.66 -0.43
N ASP A 184 26.92 -60.58 -1.20
CA ASP A 184 26.66 -60.62 -2.64
C ASP A 184 27.77 -61.38 -3.39
N ASP A 185 29.04 -61.12 -3.08
CA ASP A 185 30.18 -61.81 -3.68
C ASP A 185 30.17 -63.32 -3.38
N LYS A 186 29.83 -63.68 -2.13
CA LYS A 186 29.72 -65.10 -1.73
C LYS A 186 28.54 -65.79 -2.42
N LEU A 187 27.41 -65.09 -2.59
CA LEU A 187 26.25 -65.59 -3.33
C LEU A 187 26.56 -65.78 -4.82
N ALA A 188 27.21 -64.81 -5.46
CA ALA A 188 27.63 -64.90 -6.86
C ALA A 188 28.60 -66.07 -7.09
N THR A 189 29.57 -66.25 -6.18
CA THR A 189 30.52 -67.36 -6.21
C THR A 189 29.80 -68.71 -6.06
N ALA A 190 28.87 -68.81 -5.10
CA ALA A 190 28.11 -70.03 -4.87
C ALA A 190 27.20 -70.38 -6.06
N ASN A 191 26.54 -69.40 -6.67
CA ASN A 191 25.71 -69.60 -7.86
C ASN A 191 26.53 -70.10 -9.05
N THR A 192 27.70 -69.50 -9.29
CA THR A 192 28.61 -69.92 -10.37
C THR A 192 29.08 -71.37 -10.21
N ALA A 193 29.42 -71.78 -8.98
CA ALA A 193 29.81 -73.15 -8.67
C ALA A 193 28.65 -74.15 -8.85
N LEU A 194 27.42 -73.73 -8.53
CA LEU A 194 26.22 -74.54 -8.70
C LEU A 194 25.87 -74.73 -10.18
N ASP A 195 25.92 -73.68 -10.98
CA ASP A 195 25.67 -73.73 -12.44
C ASP A 195 26.70 -74.63 -13.13
N THR A 196 27.96 -74.55 -12.72
CA THR A 196 29.03 -75.44 -13.21
C THR A 196 28.72 -76.90 -12.88
N SER A 197 28.29 -77.18 -11.65
CA SER A 197 27.92 -78.53 -11.22
C SER A 197 26.69 -79.07 -11.97
N SER A 198 25.67 -78.22 -12.17
CA SER A 198 24.47 -78.55 -12.96
C SER A 198 24.82 -78.92 -14.41
N THR A 199 25.71 -78.14 -15.04
CA THR A 199 26.19 -78.37 -16.41
C THR A 199 26.97 -79.68 -16.52
N ASN A 200 27.83 -79.97 -15.53
CA ASN A 200 28.58 -81.23 -15.48
C ASN A 200 27.66 -82.44 -15.32
N VAL A 201 26.62 -82.34 -14.49
CA VAL A 201 25.60 -83.40 -14.34
C VAL A 201 24.84 -83.60 -15.64
N ALA A 202 24.35 -82.54 -16.30
CA ALA A 202 23.68 -82.65 -17.59
C ALA A 202 24.56 -83.31 -18.67
N THR A 203 25.86 -83.01 -18.64
CA THR A 203 26.85 -83.63 -19.52
C THR A 203 27.04 -85.12 -19.20
N ALA A 204 27.15 -85.47 -17.92
CA ALA A 204 27.25 -86.85 -17.48
C ALA A 204 25.98 -87.66 -17.84
N GLU A 205 24.79 -87.08 -17.65
CA GLU A 205 23.53 -87.68 -18.08
C GLU A 205 23.50 -87.94 -19.60
N ARG A 206 24.02 -87.01 -20.40
CA ARG A 206 24.14 -87.18 -21.86
C ARG A 206 25.09 -88.31 -22.20
N LEU A 207 26.29 -88.34 -21.61
CA LEU A 207 27.26 -89.43 -21.82
C LEU A 207 26.67 -90.79 -21.44
N VAL A 208 25.90 -90.86 -20.36
CA VAL A 208 25.21 -92.09 -19.95
C VAL A 208 24.09 -92.46 -20.94
N ARG A 209 23.34 -91.50 -21.48
CA ARG A 209 22.36 -91.76 -22.56
C ARG A 209 23.04 -92.29 -23.83
N ASP A 210 24.16 -91.69 -24.23
CA ASP A 210 24.93 -92.11 -25.40
C ASP A 210 25.51 -93.51 -25.18
N ALA A 211 26.03 -93.79 -23.98
CA ALA A 211 26.49 -95.12 -23.57
C ALA A 211 25.34 -96.15 -23.55
N LYS A 212 24.12 -95.78 -23.12
CA LYS A 212 22.92 -96.63 -23.23
C LYS A 212 22.57 -96.95 -24.68
N ALA A 213 22.66 -95.98 -25.58
CA ALA A 213 22.41 -96.18 -27.00
C ALA A 213 23.44 -97.15 -27.61
N TYR A 214 24.72 -97.01 -27.24
CA TYR A 214 25.81 -97.91 -27.64
C TYR A 214 25.66 -99.32 -27.05
N ALA A 215 25.32 -99.45 -25.77
CA ALA A 215 25.04 -100.73 -25.11
C ALA A 215 23.76 -101.41 -25.66
N GLY A 216 22.84 -100.66 -26.28
CA GLY A 216 21.72 -101.24 -27.03
C GLY A 216 22.14 -102.13 -28.20
N GLN A 217 23.40 -102.02 -28.66
CA GLN A 217 23.99 -102.80 -29.76
C GLN A 217 24.82 -104.00 -29.29
N THR A 218 25.07 -104.18 -27.99
CA THR A 218 25.85 -105.31 -27.42
C THR A 218 25.27 -105.82 -26.09
N THR A 219 25.28 -107.15 -25.85
CA THR A 219 24.63 -107.78 -24.69
C THR A 219 25.47 -107.68 -23.39
N VAL A 220 25.72 -106.48 -22.87
CA VAL A 220 26.42 -106.27 -21.59
C VAL A 220 25.59 -105.43 -20.60
N ASP A 221 25.72 -105.75 -19.31
CA ASP A 221 24.93 -105.43 -18.12
C ASP A 221 24.13 -104.11 -18.06
N LYS A 222 22.84 -104.20 -18.36
CA LYS A 222 21.85 -103.11 -18.27
C LYS A 222 21.52 -102.65 -16.84
N ARG A 223 21.88 -103.42 -15.81
CA ARG A 223 21.44 -103.18 -14.42
C ARG A 223 22.24 -102.06 -13.73
N ASP A 224 23.56 -102.03 -13.92
CA ASP A 224 24.43 -101.02 -13.30
C ASP A 224 24.25 -99.62 -13.91
N ILE A 225 23.97 -99.56 -15.21
CA ILE A 225 23.74 -98.30 -15.92
C ILE A 225 22.45 -97.61 -15.44
N ASN A 226 21.40 -98.37 -15.12
CA ASN A 226 20.16 -97.79 -14.59
C ASN A 226 20.34 -97.23 -13.18
N ASN A 227 21.09 -97.92 -12.31
CA ASN A 227 21.42 -97.41 -10.98
C ASN A 227 22.19 -96.07 -11.04
N LEU A 228 23.15 -95.93 -11.96
CA LEU A 228 23.89 -94.68 -12.14
C LEU A 228 23.00 -93.52 -12.63
N VAL A 229 22.03 -93.80 -13.51
CA VAL A 229 21.05 -92.79 -13.96
C VAL A 229 20.16 -92.33 -12.82
N ASP A 230 19.69 -93.25 -11.99
CA ASP A 230 18.81 -92.89 -10.88
C ASP A 230 19.58 -92.14 -9.78
N GLN A 231 20.85 -92.48 -9.54
CA GLN A 231 21.74 -91.68 -8.69
C GLN A 231 21.95 -90.25 -9.23
N ALA A 232 22.15 -90.09 -10.54
CA ALA A 232 22.30 -88.76 -11.16
C ALA A 232 21.02 -87.91 -11.06
N LYS A 233 19.84 -88.52 -11.24
CA LYS A 233 18.55 -87.85 -11.07
C LYS A 233 18.29 -87.42 -9.63
N THR A 234 18.60 -88.28 -8.66
CA THR A 234 18.48 -87.94 -7.24
C THR A 234 19.41 -86.77 -6.89
N LEU A 235 20.65 -86.79 -7.37
CA LEU A 235 21.60 -85.70 -7.16
C LEU A 235 21.12 -84.39 -7.80
N LYS A 236 20.49 -84.45 -8.98
CA LYS A 236 19.88 -83.27 -9.61
C LYS A 236 18.75 -82.69 -8.76
N ASN A 237 17.86 -83.54 -8.23
CA ASN A 237 16.80 -83.06 -7.34
C ASN A 237 17.36 -82.42 -6.06
N ASP A 238 18.43 -82.96 -5.49
CA ASP A 238 19.10 -82.36 -4.32
C ASP A 238 19.74 -80.99 -4.66
N ILE A 239 20.28 -80.82 -5.87
CA ILE A 239 20.80 -79.54 -6.38
C ILE A 239 19.67 -78.52 -6.53
N ASP A 240 18.56 -78.91 -7.16
CA ASP A 240 17.39 -78.05 -7.37
C ASP A 240 16.75 -77.63 -6.01
N ASN A 241 16.73 -78.54 -5.03
CA ASN A 241 16.30 -78.25 -3.66
C ASN A 241 17.24 -77.27 -2.92
N LYS A 242 18.57 -77.39 -3.13
CA LYS A 242 19.55 -76.44 -2.59
C LYS A 242 19.42 -75.06 -3.23
N GLN A 243 19.13 -74.98 -4.53
CA GLN A 243 18.86 -73.72 -5.22
C GLN A 243 17.64 -72.98 -4.62
N THR A 244 16.59 -73.73 -4.29
CA THR A 244 15.39 -73.20 -3.61
C THR A 244 15.70 -72.69 -2.20
N SER A 245 16.60 -73.36 -1.47
CA SER A 245 17.05 -72.92 -0.14
C SER A 245 17.91 -71.65 -0.19
N ILE A 246 18.75 -71.50 -1.23
CA ILE A 246 19.55 -70.28 -1.46
C ILE A 246 18.62 -69.09 -1.76
N ALA A 247 17.62 -69.28 -2.63
CA ALA A 247 16.61 -68.26 -2.91
C ALA A 247 15.83 -67.85 -1.64
N SER A 248 15.52 -68.81 -0.77
CA SER A 248 14.86 -68.54 0.53
C SER A 248 15.74 -67.74 1.49
N ASN A 249 17.06 -67.97 1.49
CA ASN A 249 17.99 -67.17 2.29
C ASN A 249 18.19 -65.76 1.73
N ALA A 250 18.10 -65.56 0.41
CA ALA A 250 18.08 -64.23 -0.21
C ALA A 250 16.82 -63.44 0.20
N ILE A 251 15.65 -64.08 0.26
CA ILE A 251 14.42 -63.46 0.79
C ILE A 251 14.60 -63.03 2.26
N LYS A 252 15.23 -63.86 3.10
CA LYS A 252 15.54 -63.49 4.50
C LYS A 252 16.50 -62.31 4.61
N ALA A 253 17.44 -62.16 3.67
CA ALA A 253 18.33 -61.00 3.58
C ALA A 253 17.58 -59.74 3.13
N THR A 254 16.66 -59.86 2.17
CA THR A 254 15.74 -58.77 1.78
C THR A 254 14.84 -58.35 2.94
N ASP A 255 14.33 -59.29 3.74
CA ASP A 255 13.57 -58.97 4.96
C ASP A 255 14.44 -58.31 6.02
N ALA A 256 15.72 -58.67 6.13
CA ALA A 256 16.66 -57.98 7.01
C ALA A 256 16.95 -56.54 6.53
N ALA A 257 17.07 -56.33 5.22
CA ALA A 257 17.16 -55.00 4.62
C ALA A 257 15.87 -54.19 4.84
N LYS A 258 14.69 -54.81 4.72
CA LYS A 258 13.39 -54.19 5.04
C LYS A 258 13.30 -53.81 6.52
N ARG A 259 13.81 -54.64 7.43
CA ARG A 259 13.91 -54.32 8.86
C ARG A 259 14.92 -53.19 9.14
N ALA A 260 16.01 -53.08 8.38
CA ALA A 260 16.94 -51.96 8.44
C ALA A 260 16.32 -50.66 7.88
N GLU A 261 15.52 -50.75 6.82
CA GLU A 261 14.71 -49.64 6.28
C GLU A 261 13.70 -49.14 7.33
N VAL A 262 13.02 -50.06 8.03
CA VAL A 262 12.14 -49.73 9.18
C VAL A 262 12.92 -49.13 10.35
N ALA A 263 14.15 -49.59 10.62
CA ALA A 263 15.01 -49.00 11.65
C ALA A 263 15.50 -47.59 11.26
N ALA A 264 15.76 -47.34 9.98
CA ALA A 264 16.04 -46.01 9.45
C ALA A 264 14.80 -45.09 9.55
N SER A 265 13.59 -45.58 9.25
CA SER A 265 12.34 -44.85 9.52
C SER A 265 12.11 -44.60 11.02
N LYS A 266 12.66 -45.45 11.89
CA LYS A 266 12.65 -45.24 13.35
C LYS A 266 13.68 -44.20 13.80
N ALA A 267 14.75 -44.00 13.03
CA ALA A 267 15.72 -42.92 13.22
C ALA A 267 15.19 -41.54 12.75
N GLU A 268 14.14 -41.50 11.92
CA GLU A 268 13.37 -40.27 11.62
C GLU A 268 12.45 -39.82 12.79
N GLN A 269 12.44 -40.55 13.92
CA GLN A 269 11.71 -40.14 15.13
C GLN A 269 12.44 -39.00 15.85
N ILE A 270 11.71 -37.95 16.22
CA ILE A 270 12.25 -36.77 16.89
C ILE A 270 12.05 -36.92 18.41
N ALA A 271 13.07 -36.55 19.19
CA ALA A 271 12.99 -36.56 20.66
C ALA A 271 12.18 -35.37 21.18
N LEU A 272 11.24 -35.62 22.10
CA LEU A 272 10.51 -34.57 22.81
C LEU A 272 11.47 -33.71 23.66
N PRO A 273 11.29 -32.37 23.72
CA PRO A 273 11.92 -31.56 24.75
C PRO A 273 11.50 -32.07 26.13
N ASN A 274 12.44 -32.12 27.08
CA ASN A 274 12.28 -32.58 28.47
C ASN A 274 12.16 -34.11 28.68
N GLY A 275 12.64 -34.93 27.73
CA GLY A 275 12.88 -36.36 27.98
C GLY A 275 11.63 -37.25 27.91
N GLY A 276 10.56 -36.81 27.25
CA GLY A 276 9.28 -37.52 27.15
C GLY A 276 9.21 -38.72 26.19
N GLY A 277 10.34 -39.22 25.68
CA GLY A 277 10.39 -40.34 24.72
C GLY A 277 10.38 -39.94 23.24
N LEU A 278 10.56 -40.93 22.37
CA LEU A 278 10.63 -40.80 20.91
C LEU A 278 9.22 -40.92 20.31
N ILE A 279 8.86 -40.01 19.39
CA ILE A 279 7.57 -40.01 18.68
C ILE A 279 7.77 -39.91 17.16
N THR A 280 6.79 -40.36 16.39
CA THR A 280 6.81 -40.25 14.92
C THR A 280 6.54 -38.81 14.48
N LYS A 281 6.97 -38.43 13.27
CA LYS A 281 6.74 -37.09 12.69
C LYS A 281 5.27 -36.67 12.74
N THR A 282 4.36 -37.59 12.42
CA THR A 282 2.91 -37.37 12.45
C THR A 282 2.37 -37.11 13.87
N GLU A 283 2.94 -37.74 14.91
CA GLU A 283 2.58 -37.51 16.31
C GLU A 283 3.18 -36.23 16.88
N ALA A 284 4.36 -35.81 16.38
CA ALA A 284 4.94 -34.51 16.70
C ALA A 284 4.07 -33.38 16.15
N ASP A 285 3.59 -33.51 14.91
CA ASP A 285 2.70 -32.53 14.26
C ASP A 285 1.34 -32.40 14.95
N THR A 286 0.88 -33.41 15.71
CA THR A 286 -0.37 -33.36 16.48
C THR A 286 -0.20 -32.98 17.95
N LYS A 287 0.97 -33.21 18.57
CA LYS A 287 1.26 -32.86 19.98
C LYS A 287 1.98 -31.53 20.16
N PHE A 288 2.73 -31.05 19.16
CA PHE A 288 3.18 -29.66 19.12
C PHE A 288 2.00 -28.79 18.72
N ILE A 289 1.22 -28.36 19.73
CA ILE A 289 0.52 -27.08 19.61
C ILE A 289 1.61 -26.06 19.25
N PRO A 290 1.43 -25.24 18.19
CA PRO A 290 2.41 -24.23 17.81
C PRO A 290 2.76 -23.48 19.08
N LYS A 291 3.99 -23.65 19.56
CA LYS A 291 4.51 -22.79 20.60
C LYS A 291 4.51 -21.44 19.91
N ASP A 292 3.54 -20.59 20.25
CA ASP A 292 3.49 -19.22 19.74
C ASP A 292 4.91 -18.72 19.76
N SER A 293 5.46 -18.54 18.55
CA SER A 293 6.86 -18.26 18.40
C SER A 293 7.09 -17.01 19.22
N LEU A 294 8.12 -17.06 20.06
CA LEU A 294 8.53 -15.91 20.83
C LEU A 294 8.58 -14.72 19.85
N TYR A 295 7.65 -13.78 20.02
CA TYR A 295 7.64 -12.47 19.34
C TYR A 295 7.33 -12.43 17.83
N GLY A 296 6.56 -13.37 17.26
CA GLY A 296 6.06 -13.20 15.89
C GLY A 296 7.13 -13.33 14.78
N ILE A 297 8.24 -14.03 15.08
CA ILE A 297 9.31 -14.35 14.12
C ILE A 297 9.31 -15.86 13.84
N VAL A 298 9.49 -16.26 12.59
CA VAL A 298 9.55 -17.66 12.13
C VAL A 298 10.88 -17.88 11.43
N SER A 299 11.79 -18.61 12.08
CA SER A 299 13.10 -18.94 11.50
C SER A 299 13.03 -20.23 10.70
N VAL A 300 13.56 -20.26 9.48
CA VAL A 300 13.66 -21.51 8.69
C VAL A 300 14.47 -22.61 9.40
N LYS A 301 15.38 -22.22 10.31
CA LYS A 301 16.17 -23.13 11.15
C LYS A 301 15.30 -23.88 12.16
N ASP A 302 14.25 -23.24 12.68
CA ASP A 302 13.31 -23.88 13.61
C ASP A 302 12.54 -25.02 12.94
N PHE A 303 12.46 -24.98 11.61
CA PHE A 303 11.84 -26.01 10.79
C PHE A 303 12.86 -26.98 10.17
N GLY A 304 14.13 -26.93 10.59
CA GLY A 304 15.15 -27.90 10.21
C GLY A 304 15.95 -27.57 8.95
N ALA A 305 16.01 -26.30 8.52
CA ALA A 305 16.91 -25.91 7.44
C ALA A 305 18.38 -26.00 7.89
N VAL A 306 19.23 -26.74 7.19
CA VAL A 306 20.64 -26.97 7.51
C VAL A 306 21.52 -25.83 7.02
N GLY A 307 21.25 -25.25 5.86
CA GLY A 307 21.97 -24.06 5.36
C GLY A 307 23.47 -24.26 5.14
N ASP A 308 23.90 -25.47 4.76
CA ASP A 308 25.30 -25.86 4.49
C ASP A 308 25.66 -25.85 2.99
N GLY A 309 24.69 -25.59 2.11
CA GLY A 309 24.81 -25.55 0.66
C GLY A 309 24.68 -26.92 -0.01
N VAL A 310 24.60 -28.00 0.78
CA VAL A 310 24.58 -29.39 0.31
C VAL A 310 23.22 -30.02 0.56
N ALA A 311 22.73 -29.94 1.79
CA ALA A 311 21.44 -30.47 2.21
C ALA A 311 20.29 -29.73 1.52
N ASP A 312 19.27 -30.47 1.09
CA ASP A 312 18.08 -29.87 0.47
C ASP A 312 17.16 -29.27 1.54
N ASP A 313 17.16 -27.94 1.62
CA ASP A 313 16.43 -27.16 2.62
C ASP A 313 14.98 -26.84 2.22
N THR A 314 14.58 -27.27 1.02
CA THR A 314 13.29 -26.96 0.41
C THR A 314 12.11 -27.30 1.34
N ALA A 315 12.12 -28.49 1.94
CA ALA A 315 11.04 -28.93 2.82
C ALA A 315 10.97 -28.12 4.13
N ALA A 316 12.10 -27.62 4.64
CA ALA A 316 12.14 -26.79 5.84
C ALA A 316 11.57 -25.39 5.54
N PHE A 317 11.90 -24.82 4.39
CA PHE A 317 11.34 -23.54 3.93
C PHE A 317 9.82 -23.61 3.73
N LYS A 318 9.29 -24.71 3.17
CA LYS A 318 7.83 -24.93 3.08
C LYS A 318 7.15 -24.92 4.45
N ARG A 319 7.68 -25.69 5.41
CA ARG A 319 7.13 -25.74 6.77
C ARG A 319 7.18 -24.38 7.47
N ALA A 320 8.26 -23.61 7.26
CA ALA A 320 8.36 -22.26 7.77
C ALA A 320 7.27 -21.36 7.17
N ASN A 321 7.05 -21.42 5.86
CA ASN A 321 6.01 -20.66 5.17
C ASN A 321 4.60 -20.95 5.72
N ASP A 322 4.29 -22.22 5.99
CA ASP A 322 2.99 -22.63 6.54
C ASP A 322 2.69 -21.99 7.91
N ASN A 323 3.72 -21.55 8.64
CA ASN A 323 3.62 -20.95 9.97
C ASN A 323 3.79 -19.43 9.99
N LEU A 324 3.93 -18.80 8.82
CA LEU A 324 4.45 -17.43 8.66
C LEU A 324 3.39 -16.32 8.58
N LYS A 325 2.10 -16.67 8.52
CA LYS A 325 1.03 -15.69 8.32
C LYS A 325 1.11 -14.53 9.34
N ASN A 326 1.25 -13.30 8.84
CA ASN A 326 1.38 -12.06 9.63
C ASN A 326 2.58 -12.07 10.61
N LYS A 327 3.65 -12.76 10.25
CA LYS A 327 4.88 -12.89 11.04
C LYS A 327 6.09 -12.52 10.21
N ILE A 328 7.22 -12.32 10.89
CA ILE A 328 8.51 -12.02 10.28
C ILE A 328 9.20 -13.32 9.88
N LEU A 329 9.62 -13.45 8.62
CA LEU A 329 10.47 -14.55 8.18
C LEU A 329 11.91 -14.26 8.54
N LEU A 330 12.57 -15.17 9.24
CA LEU A 330 14.00 -15.12 9.47
C LEU A 330 14.67 -16.24 8.67
N VAL A 331 15.57 -15.85 7.75
CA VAL A 331 16.50 -16.77 7.08
C VAL A 331 17.90 -16.44 7.60
N PRO A 332 18.41 -17.18 8.60
CA PRO A 332 19.74 -16.91 9.16
C PRO A 332 20.86 -17.07 8.13
N ASN A 333 22.04 -16.53 8.42
CA ASN A 333 23.24 -16.77 7.60
C ASN A 333 23.43 -18.27 7.34
N GLY A 334 23.62 -18.62 6.06
CA GLY A 334 23.76 -19.99 5.59
C GLY A 334 23.67 -20.05 4.06
N ILE A 335 24.06 -21.18 3.49
CA ILE A 335 23.87 -21.48 2.06
C ILE A 335 22.72 -22.48 1.96
N TYR A 336 21.57 -22.08 1.47
CA TYR A 336 20.38 -22.93 1.41
C TYR A 336 20.19 -23.49 0.02
N LYS A 337 20.18 -24.81 -0.12
CA LYS A 337 19.88 -25.46 -1.41
C LYS A 337 18.39 -25.62 -1.53
N ILE A 338 17.77 -24.87 -2.44
CA ILE A 338 16.33 -24.90 -2.70
C ILE A 338 16.11 -25.37 -4.13
N ASN A 339 15.41 -26.50 -4.30
CA ASN A 339 15.27 -27.18 -5.59
C ASN A 339 13.93 -26.91 -6.28
N GLU A 340 13.05 -26.13 -5.66
CA GLU A 340 11.75 -25.77 -6.23
C GLU A 340 11.43 -24.30 -6.00
N HIS A 341 10.53 -23.75 -6.80
CA HIS A 341 10.06 -22.39 -6.63
C HIS A 341 9.15 -22.27 -5.40
N LEU A 342 9.55 -21.43 -4.44
CA LEU A 342 8.78 -21.17 -3.22
C LEU A 342 8.28 -19.71 -3.18
N THR A 343 7.07 -19.52 -2.66
CA THR A 343 6.38 -18.23 -2.57
C THR A 343 5.90 -18.02 -1.14
N PHE A 344 6.29 -16.90 -0.53
CA PHE A 344 5.85 -16.53 0.81
C PHE A 344 5.05 -15.22 0.73
N ASN A 345 3.81 -15.30 0.29
CA ASN A 345 2.94 -14.14 0.07
C ASN A 345 2.11 -13.73 1.31
N THR A 346 2.26 -14.44 2.43
CA THR A 346 1.54 -14.20 3.70
C THR A 346 2.45 -13.64 4.80
N VAL A 347 3.72 -13.42 4.48
CA VAL A 347 4.73 -12.85 5.39
C VAL A 347 4.48 -11.35 5.60
N ASP A 348 4.71 -10.87 6.82
CA ASP A 348 4.62 -9.44 7.15
C ASP A 348 5.94 -8.71 6.83
N SER A 349 7.07 -9.30 7.25
CA SER A 349 8.40 -8.77 6.96
C SER A 349 9.43 -9.90 6.79
N VAL A 350 10.52 -9.62 6.09
CA VAL A 350 11.55 -10.64 5.77
C VAL A 350 12.92 -10.14 6.22
N MET A 351 13.58 -10.94 7.05
CA MET A 351 14.98 -10.82 7.43
C MET A 351 15.75 -11.97 6.79
N ASP A 352 16.12 -11.78 5.52
CA ASP A 352 16.88 -12.76 4.75
C ASP A 352 18.38 -12.43 4.74
N MET A 353 19.15 -13.23 5.48
CA MET A 353 20.62 -13.20 5.52
C MET A 353 21.22 -14.44 4.84
N GLY A 354 20.39 -15.25 4.17
CA GLY A 354 20.82 -16.46 3.50
C GLY A 354 21.43 -16.20 2.13
N THR A 355 22.18 -17.18 1.66
CA THR A 355 22.55 -17.32 0.24
C THR A 355 21.88 -18.59 -0.29
N TYR A 356 21.58 -18.64 -1.58
CA TYR A 356 20.78 -19.72 -2.15
C TYR A 356 21.52 -20.43 -3.28
N ASN A 357 21.58 -21.75 -3.17
CA ASN A 357 21.97 -22.62 -4.28
C ASN A 357 20.71 -22.97 -5.09
N ASN A 358 20.79 -22.79 -6.41
CA ASN A 358 19.75 -23.08 -7.41
C ASN A 358 18.62 -22.02 -7.49
N VAL A 359 17.68 -21.96 -6.53
CA VAL A 359 16.54 -21.03 -6.59
C VAL A 359 16.43 -20.20 -5.31
N LYS A 360 16.34 -18.88 -5.43
CA LYS A 360 15.96 -18.01 -4.29
C LYS A 360 14.44 -17.99 -4.15
N PRO A 361 13.85 -18.22 -2.96
CA PRO A 361 12.42 -18.06 -2.78
C PRO A 361 11.95 -16.62 -2.97
N PHE A 362 10.70 -16.45 -3.40
CA PHE A 362 10.09 -15.15 -3.58
C PHE A 362 9.31 -14.72 -2.34
N TYR A 363 9.58 -13.50 -1.93
CA TYR A 363 8.91 -12.80 -0.84
C TYR A 363 8.48 -11.41 -1.33
N PRO A 364 7.49 -10.73 -0.71
CA PRO A 364 7.24 -9.32 -0.95
C PRO A 364 8.53 -8.52 -0.73
N THR A 365 8.92 -7.70 -1.71
CA THR A 365 10.14 -6.89 -1.62
C THR A 365 9.80 -5.41 -1.73
N GLU A 366 10.46 -4.60 -0.90
CA GLU A 366 10.46 -3.13 -0.94
C GLU A 366 11.43 -2.59 -2.01
N THR A 367 11.74 -3.39 -3.04
CA THR A 367 12.71 -3.00 -4.08
C THR A 367 12.22 -1.69 -4.72
N PRO A 368 12.97 -0.57 -4.60
CA PRO A 368 12.49 0.71 -5.08
C PRO A 368 12.29 0.68 -6.60
N MET A 369 11.03 0.72 -7.02
CA MET A 369 10.61 0.92 -8.40
C MET A 369 10.25 2.38 -8.61
N LEU A 370 9.87 2.74 -9.85
CA LEU A 370 9.45 4.10 -10.17
C LEU A 370 8.15 4.46 -9.45
N LYS A 371 8.02 5.70 -8.97
CA LYS A 371 6.80 6.16 -8.27
C LYS A 371 5.76 6.70 -9.24
N GLY A 372 6.16 7.07 -10.45
CA GLY A 372 5.29 7.55 -11.50
C GLY A 372 6.07 8.01 -12.73
N SER A 373 5.35 8.49 -13.73
CA SER A 373 5.96 8.95 -14.99
C SER A 373 6.77 10.22 -14.79
N SER A 374 6.57 10.97 -13.70
CA SER A 374 7.42 12.09 -13.26
C SER A 374 8.88 11.68 -13.03
N ASN A 375 9.15 10.41 -12.72
CA ASN A 375 10.49 9.91 -12.45
C ASN A 375 11.30 9.56 -13.71
N ILE A 376 10.68 9.63 -14.88
CA ILE A 376 11.30 9.23 -16.14
C ILE A 376 11.60 10.48 -16.95
N ALA A 377 12.84 10.69 -17.41
CA ALA A 377 13.21 11.86 -18.21
C ALA A 377 14.05 11.49 -19.44
N PHE A 378 13.94 12.32 -20.47
CA PHE A 378 14.72 12.16 -21.70
C PHE A 378 16.22 12.31 -21.41
N VAL A 379 17.03 11.45 -22.02
CA VAL A 379 18.49 11.49 -21.92
C VAL A 379 19.11 11.86 -23.25
N LYS A 380 18.82 11.08 -24.30
CA LYS A 380 19.52 11.20 -25.58
C LYS A 380 18.67 10.67 -26.72
N ASN A 381 18.72 11.37 -27.86
CA ASN A 381 18.27 10.84 -29.13
C ASN A 381 19.43 10.10 -29.82
N ILE A 382 19.24 8.81 -30.10
CA ILE A 382 20.28 7.98 -30.72
C ILE A 382 20.30 8.24 -32.22
N GLN A 383 21.47 8.57 -32.76
CA GLN A 383 21.69 8.62 -34.20
C GLN A 383 22.12 7.24 -34.66
N TYR A 384 21.38 6.63 -35.58
CA TYR A 384 21.59 5.24 -35.99
C TYR A 384 21.58 5.11 -37.52
N GLY A 385 22.26 4.06 -38.05
CA GLY A 385 22.50 3.87 -39.49
C GLY A 385 21.23 3.77 -40.33
N ASP A 386 21.27 4.27 -41.57
CA ASP A 386 20.12 4.44 -42.48
C ASP A 386 19.28 3.18 -42.75
N GLU A 387 19.87 2.01 -42.56
CA GLU A 387 19.22 0.71 -42.70
C GLU A 387 18.21 0.40 -41.59
N VAL A 388 18.27 1.07 -40.44
CA VAL A 388 17.39 0.82 -39.29
C VAL A 388 16.14 1.70 -39.35
N ASN A 389 15.02 1.14 -38.90
CA ASN A 389 13.72 1.80 -38.79
C ASN A 389 13.32 2.12 -37.34
N GLN A 390 13.49 1.16 -36.41
CA GLN A 390 13.01 1.28 -35.02
C GLN A 390 13.91 0.53 -34.03
N CYS A 391 13.89 0.93 -32.76
CA CYS A 391 14.46 0.16 -31.66
C CYS A 391 13.54 -0.97 -31.22
N GLN A 392 14.10 -1.97 -30.54
CA GLN A 392 13.38 -3.07 -29.91
C GLN A 392 14.07 -3.37 -28.56
N GLY A 393 14.80 -4.48 -28.45
CA GLY A 393 15.48 -4.88 -27.22
C GLY A 393 16.52 -3.88 -26.70
N PHE A 394 16.71 -3.88 -25.38
CA PHE A 394 17.61 -2.98 -24.68
C PHE A 394 18.08 -3.59 -23.36
N THR A 395 19.39 -3.69 -23.16
CA THR A 395 19.95 -4.22 -21.91
C THR A 395 21.25 -3.53 -21.53
N TYR A 396 21.76 -3.82 -20.34
CA TYR A 396 23.03 -3.28 -19.84
C TYR A 396 24.03 -4.41 -19.61
N ASN A 397 25.18 -4.33 -20.28
CA ASN A 397 26.30 -5.24 -20.09
C ASN A 397 27.23 -4.66 -19.01
N ASP A 398 27.18 -5.24 -17.81
CA ASP A 398 27.94 -4.77 -16.66
C ASP A 398 29.46 -4.90 -16.83
N LYS A 399 29.91 -5.97 -17.48
CA LYS A 399 31.31 -6.31 -17.67
C LYS A 399 31.99 -5.35 -18.64
N LYS A 400 31.32 -4.99 -19.73
CA LYS A 400 31.81 -4.01 -20.71
C LYS A 400 31.47 -2.56 -20.35
N ASN A 401 30.59 -2.34 -19.37
CA ASN A 401 30.10 -1.03 -18.98
C ASN A 401 29.47 -0.27 -20.17
N VAL A 402 28.58 -0.96 -20.89
CA VAL A 402 27.87 -0.42 -22.07
C VAL A 402 26.40 -0.84 -22.04
N PHE A 403 25.52 -0.01 -22.59
CA PHE A 403 24.19 -0.45 -22.96
C PHE A 403 24.25 -1.14 -24.32
N VAL A 404 23.39 -2.14 -24.53
CA VAL A 404 23.22 -2.81 -25.82
C VAL A 404 21.81 -2.52 -26.28
N LEU A 405 21.69 -1.91 -27.45
CA LEU A 405 20.43 -1.52 -28.08
C LEU A 405 20.24 -2.32 -29.37
N ALA A 406 19.15 -3.06 -29.46
CA ALA A 406 18.74 -3.75 -30.67
C ALA A 406 17.83 -2.86 -31.48
N CYS A 407 18.12 -2.74 -32.77
CA CYS A 407 17.28 -2.06 -33.72
C CYS A 407 17.06 -2.92 -34.96
N ILE A 408 15.94 -2.71 -35.64
CA ILE A 408 15.50 -3.53 -36.76
C ILE A 408 15.24 -2.64 -37.98
N ASN A 409 15.44 -3.18 -39.17
CA ASN A 409 15.09 -2.51 -40.42
C ASN A 409 13.58 -2.57 -40.70
N GLY A 410 13.10 -1.76 -41.66
CA GLY A 410 11.67 -1.60 -41.91
C GLY A 410 10.94 -2.82 -42.48
N ASP A 411 11.67 -3.80 -43.05
CA ASP A 411 11.10 -5.06 -43.55
C ASP A 411 11.19 -6.22 -42.55
N GLY A 412 11.79 -5.99 -41.37
CA GLY A 412 11.88 -6.98 -40.29
C GLY A 412 12.84 -8.15 -40.55
N THR A 413 13.84 -7.98 -41.42
CA THR A 413 14.77 -9.06 -41.80
C THR A 413 16.19 -8.89 -41.26
N ASN A 414 16.59 -7.66 -40.91
CA ASN A 414 17.93 -7.35 -40.44
C ASN A 414 17.90 -6.70 -39.07
N GLN A 415 18.64 -7.30 -38.12
CA GLN A 415 18.85 -6.76 -36.79
C GLN A 415 20.22 -6.10 -36.72
N VAL A 416 20.29 -4.91 -36.13
CA VAL A 416 21.52 -4.21 -35.81
C VAL A 416 21.59 -4.01 -34.30
N LEU A 417 22.66 -4.47 -33.68
CA LEU A 417 22.96 -4.21 -32.27
C LEU A 417 23.99 -3.08 -32.17
N TYR A 418 23.67 -2.08 -31.36
CA TYR A 418 24.57 -0.98 -31.02
C TYR A 418 25.02 -1.13 -29.57
N GLU A 419 26.33 -1.04 -29.34
CA GLU A 419 26.85 -0.79 -28.00
C GLU A 419 26.91 0.71 -27.79
N LEU A 420 26.28 1.18 -26.71
CA LEU A 420 26.22 2.59 -26.33
C LEU A 420 27.09 2.79 -25.08
N ASN A 421 27.94 3.81 -25.10
CA ASN A 421 28.70 4.20 -23.92
C ASN A 421 27.77 4.51 -22.74
N SER A 422 28.03 3.96 -21.56
CA SER A 422 27.13 4.06 -20.41
C SER A 422 26.89 5.46 -19.85
N SER A 423 27.78 6.42 -20.17
CA SER A 423 27.67 7.80 -19.70
C SER A 423 27.14 8.76 -20.77
N THR A 424 27.54 8.57 -22.03
CA THR A 424 27.26 9.51 -23.13
C THR A 424 26.18 9.03 -24.09
N PHE A 425 25.88 7.72 -24.09
CA PHE A 425 25.00 7.05 -25.04
C PHE A 425 25.43 7.16 -26.51
N GLU A 426 26.68 7.55 -26.75
CA GLU A 426 27.29 7.50 -28.08
C GLU A 426 27.55 6.04 -28.48
N ILE A 427 27.40 5.74 -29.77
CA ILE A 427 27.65 4.41 -30.31
C ILE A 427 29.16 4.13 -30.28
N VAL A 428 29.55 3.06 -29.60
CA VAL A 428 30.94 2.58 -29.48
C VAL A 428 31.15 1.21 -30.14
N GLY A 429 30.08 0.54 -30.56
CA GLY A 429 30.14 -0.73 -31.30
C GLY A 429 28.88 -0.93 -32.14
N THR A 430 29.02 -1.65 -33.27
CA THR A 430 27.90 -1.95 -34.18
C THR A 430 28.05 -3.35 -34.76
N TYR A 431 27.00 -4.16 -34.65
CA TYR A 431 26.99 -5.56 -35.05
C TYR A 431 25.73 -5.85 -35.84
N LYS A 432 25.87 -6.45 -37.03
CA LYS A 432 24.78 -6.63 -37.99
C LYS A 432 24.46 -8.10 -38.17
N PHE A 433 23.18 -8.43 -38.17
CA PHE A 433 22.65 -9.78 -38.36
C PHE A 433 21.59 -9.77 -39.44
N ASN A 434 21.73 -10.67 -40.41
CA ASN A 434 20.91 -10.77 -41.61
C ASN A 434 20.32 -12.18 -41.81
N ASP A 435 20.44 -13.05 -40.80
CA ASP A 435 19.86 -14.39 -40.77
C ASP A 435 18.53 -14.30 -39.99
N PRO A 436 17.37 -14.23 -40.68
CA PRO A 436 16.12 -13.93 -40.01
C PRO A 436 15.63 -15.11 -39.16
N ASP A 437 16.15 -16.33 -39.37
CA ASP A 437 15.79 -17.51 -38.56
C ASP A 437 16.51 -17.50 -37.20
N LYS A 438 17.72 -16.95 -37.15
CA LYS A 438 18.47 -16.78 -35.90
C LYS A 438 18.15 -15.46 -35.22
N MET A 439 18.04 -14.36 -35.96
CA MET A 439 17.95 -13.02 -35.37
C MET A 439 17.25 -12.02 -36.30
N GLY A 440 16.06 -12.39 -36.78
CA GLY A 440 15.26 -11.51 -37.64
C GLY A 440 14.51 -10.41 -36.88
N HIS A 441 14.01 -10.73 -35.68
CA HIS A 441 13.23 -9.81 -34.86
C HIS A 441 13.49 -10.05 -33.38
N CYS A 442 14.40 -9.28 -32.78
CA CYS A 442 14.54 -9.22 -31.32
C CYS A 442 13.38 -8.40 -30.77
N ASN A 443 12.51 -9.01 -29.96
CA ASN A 443 11.44 -8.26 -29.28
C ASN A 443 11.97 -7.55 -28.03
N THR A 444 12.70 -8.30 -27.18
CA THR A 444 13.41 -7.79 -25.99
C THR A 444 14.67 -8.60 -25.76
N MET A 445 15.55 -8.12 -24.88
CA MET A 445 16.76 -8.85 -24.50
C MET A 445 17.19 -8.59 -23.05
N CYS A 446 17.89 -9.56 -22.48
CA CYS A 446 18.47 -9.42 -21.15
C CYS A 446 19.91 -9.94 -21.11
N TYR A 447 20.74 -9.31 -20.30
CA TYR A 447 22.10 -9.74 -20.04
C TYR A 447 22.18 -10.53 -18.72
N ASN A 448 22.83 -11.69 -18.75
CA ASN A 448 23.14 -12.48 -17.57
C ASN A 448 24.63 -12.38 -17.23
N LYS A 449 24.92 -11.66 -16.14
CA LYS A 449 26.29 -11.46 -15.63
C LYS A 449 27.01 -12.74 -15.18
N ASN A 450 26.26 -13.79 -14.82
CA ASN A 450 26.83 -15.05 -14.35
C ASN A 450 27.33 -15.92 -15.51
N THR A 451 26.69 -15.83 -16.67
CA THR A 451 27.09 -16.58 -17.88
C THR A 451 27.85 -15.72 -18.89
N ASN A 452 27.86 -14.39 -18.70
CA ASN A 452 28.36 -13.39 -19.63
C ASN A 452 27.73 -13.53 -21.03
N LYS A 453 26.40 -13.69 -21.06
CA LYS A 453 25.61 -13.85 -22.29
C LYS A 453 24.48 -12.83 -22.35
N ILE A 454 24.08 -12.50 -23.57
CA ILE A 454 22.83 -11.81 -23.86
C ILE A 454 21.84 -12.81 -24.43
N TYR A 455 20.64 -12.84 -23.87
CA TYR A 455 19.53 -13.67 -24.31
C TYR A 455 18.49 -12.75 -24.92
N LEU A 456 18.02 -13.08 -26.12
CA LEU A 456 17.04 -12.28 -26.84
C LEU A 456 15.89 -13.16 -27.32
N ALA A 457 14.67 -12.65 -27.16
CA ALA A 457 13.45 -13.31 -27.61
C ALA A 457 13.23 -13.01 -29.09
N ASN A 458 13.06 -14.06 -29.90
CA ASN A 458 12.98 -13.95 -31.37
C ASN A 458 11.62 -13.40 -31.89
N GLY A 459 10.81 -12.76 -31.03
CA GLY A 459 9.64 -11.98 -31.44
C GLY A 459 8.61 -12.77 -32.26
N LEU A 460 8.23 -12.23 -33.42
CA LEU A 460 7.20 -12.84 -34.27
C LEU A 460 7.67 -14.12 -34.95
N LYS A 461 8.91 -14.15 -35.43
CA LYS A 461 9.47 -15.27 -36.20
C LYS A 461 10.23 -16.21 -35.26
N ASN A 462 9.82 -17.47 -35.19
CA ASN A 462 10.36 -18.43 -34.22
C ASN A 462 10.09 -18.01 -32.77
N GLY A 463 8.85 -17.60 -32.46
CA GLY A 463 8.47 -17.07 -31.14
C GLY A 463 8.63 -18.02 -29.93
N ASN A 464 9.10 -19.26 -30.12
CA ASN A 464 9.49 -20.17 -29.04
C ASN A 464 11.01 -20.18 -28.79
N ASN A 465 11.77 -19.46 -29.62
CA ASN A 465 13.23 -19.47 -29.60
C ASN A 465 13.78 -18.26 -28.85
N LEU A 466 14.78 -18.53 -28.03
CA LEU A 466 15.72 -17.55 -27.51
C LEU A 466 17.04 -17.70 -28.25
N THR A 467 17.60 -16.58 -28.70
CA THR A 467 18.95 -16.58 -29.27
C THR A 467 19.96 -16.13 -28.22
N VAL A 468 21.10 -16.81 -28.18
CA VAL A 468 22.15 -16.60 -27.18
C VAL A 468 23.35 -15.98 -27.86
N LEU A 469 23.75 -14.82 -27.35
CA LEU A 469 24.93 -14.10 -27.79
C LEU A 469 26.04 -14.15 -26.75
N ASN A 470 27.27 -14.23 -27.23
CA ASN A 470 28.42 -13.90 -26.44
C ASN A 470 28.42 -12.40 -26.11
N ALA A 471 28.35 -12.01 -24.84
CA ALA A 471 28.22 -10.60 -24.47
C ALA A 471 29.50 -9.78 -24.73
N ASP A 472 30.66 -10.42 -24.88
CA ASP A 472 31.90 -9.69 -25.16
C ASP A 472 32.02 -9.32 -26.65
N THR A 473 31.65 -10.25 -27.53
CA THR A 473 31.89 -10.21 -28.97
C THR A 473 30.63 -9.97 -29.81
N MET A 474 29.45 -10.01 -29.19
CA MET A 474 28.13 -10.03 -29.83
C MET A 474 27.93 -11.17 -30.83
N GLN A 475 28.78 -12.19 -30.85
CA GLN A 475 28.63 -13.31 -31.78
C GLN A 475 27.50 -14.25 -31.35
N TYR A 476 26.75 -14.73 -32.33
CA TYR A 476 25.77 -15.81 -32.14
C TYR A 476 26.47 -17.06 -31.62
N GLU A 477 25.94 -17.66 -30.56
CA GLU A 477 26.46 -18.91 -30.01
C GLU A 477 25.52 -20.09 -30.27
N ARG A 478 24.24 -19.93 -29.92
CA ARG A 478 23.23 -20.98 -30.07
C ARG A 478 21.81 -20.44 -29.96
N THR A 479 20.86 -21.31 -30.27
CA THR A 479 19.43 -21.10 -30.03
C THR A 479 18.93 -22.06 -28.94
N ILE A 480 18.06 -21.56 -28.07
CA ILE A 480 17.31 -22.34 -27.08
C ILE A 480 15.86 -22.35 -27.54
N THR A 481 15.25 -23.51 -27.69
CA THR A 481 13.84 -23.65 -28.07
C THR A 481 13.04 -24.11 -26.86
N LEU A 482 12.06 -23.31 -26.45
CA LEU A 482 11.15 -23.64 -25.35
C LEU A 482 9.86 -24.29 -25.87
N ASN A 483 9.17 -24.99 -24.98
CA ASN A 483 7.92 -25.68 -25.30
C ASN A 483 6.74 -24.71 -25.51
N GLU A 484 6.89 -23.47 -25.07
CA GLU A 484 5.90 -22.41 -25.14
C GLU A 484 6.48 -21.18 -25.82
N ARG A 485 5.59 -20.25 -26.18
CA ARG A 485 5.98 -18.96 -26.75
C ARG A 485 6.72 -18.12 -25.71
N VAL A 486 7.84 -17.54 -26.12
CA VAL A 486 8.61 -16.54 -25.38
C VAL A 486 8.42 -15.21 -26.08
N PHE A 487 7.50 -14.39 -25.57
CA PHE A 487 7.16 -13.11 -26.19
C PHE A 487 8.27 -12.09 -25.94
N ASN A 488 8.72 -11.99 -24.70
CA ASN A 488 9.81 -11.14 -24.25
C ASN A 488 10.63 -11.86 -23.17
N ILE A 489 11.76 -11.30 -22.76
CA ILE A 489 12.65 -11.92 -21.78
C ILE A 489 13.35 -10.87 -20.89
N GLY A 490 13.20 -11.03 -19.57
CA GLY A 490 13.93 -10.27 -18.55
C GLY A 490 14.77 -11.22 -17.69
N TYR A 491 15.83 -10.72 -17.05
CA TYR A 491 16.65 -11.49 -16.12
C TYR A 491 16.84 -10.75 -14.80
N ASP A 492 16.55 -11.43 -13.69
CA ASP A 492 16.80 -10.95 -12.35
C ASP A 492 18.12 -11.52 -11.81
N PRO A 493 19.19 -10.71 -11.70
CA PRO A 493 20.48 -11.16 -11.22
C PRO A 493 20.49 -11.50 -9.71
N ILE A 494 19.47 -11.09 -8.94
CA ILE A 494 19.38 -11.35 -7.50
C ILE A 494 18.73 -12.72 -7.25
N THR A 495 17.65 -13.04 -7.98
CA THR A 495 16.94 -14.31 -7.84
C THR A 495 17.40 -15.38 -8.84
N ARG A 496 18.31 -15.02 -9.77
CA ARG A 496 18.80 -15.87 -10.88
C ARG A 496 17.66 -16.49 -11.70
N THR A 497 16.63 -15.67 -11.95
CA THR A 497 15.40 -16.08 -12.61
C THR A 497 15.18 -15.26 -13.87
N TYR A 498 14.71 -15.91 -14.93
CA TYR A 498 14.23 -15.24 -16.13
C TYR A 498 12.71 -15.13 -16.09
N VAL A 499 12.17 -14.06 -16.69
CA VAL A 499 10.74 -13.85 -16.86
C VAL A 499 10.39 -13.66 -18.32
N SER A 500 9.31 -14.31 -18.77
CA SER A 500 8.62 -14.04 -20.03
C SER A 500 7.17 -13.67 -19.73
N ILE A 501 6.69 -12.60 -20.35
CA ILE A 501 5.41 -11.95 -20.11
C ILE A 501 4.64 -11.96 -21.42
N VAL A 502 3.73 -12.92 -21.54
CA VAL A 502 3.09 -13.26 -22.81
C VAL A 502 1.66 -12.71 -22.84
N PRO A 503 1.30 -11.84 -23.79
CA PRO A 503 -0.09 -11.40 -23.95
C PRO A 503 -0.98 -12.54 -24.42
N ILE A 504 -2.16 -12.68 -23.80
CA ILE A 504 -3.11 -13.75 -24.10
C ILE A 504 -4.04 -13.31 -25.23
N SER A 505 -3.98 -14.01 -26.37
CA SER A 505 -4.77 -13.67 -27.55
C SER A 505 -6.28 -13.59 -27.24
N GLY A 506 -6.92 -12.51 -27.69
CA GLY A 506 -8.34 -12.24 -27.44
C GLY A 506 -8.66 -11.66 -26.04
N GLN A 507 -7.66 -11.47 -25.19
CA GLN A 507 -7.81 -10.92 -23.83
C GLN A 507 -6.92 -9.69 -23.67
N GLN A 508 -7.50 -8.48 -23.75
CA GLN A 508 -6.71 -7.24 -23.76
C GLN A 508 -5.87 -7.07 -22.49
N ARG A 509 -6.40 -7.44 -21.33
CA ARG A 509 -5.75 -7.20 -20.03
C ARG A 509 -4.88 -8.34 -19.51
N LEU A 510 -5.03 -9.57 -20.02
CA LEU A 510 -4.40 -10.73 -19.40
C LEU A 510 -3.00 -10.99 -19.96
N ARG A 511 -2.06 -11.29 -19.05
CA ARG A 511 -0.71 -11.78 -19.36
C ARG A 511 -0.48 -13.14 -18.72
N GLU A 512 0.19 -14.04 -19.44
CA GLU A 512 0.78 -15.24 -18.87
C GLU A 512 2.25 -14.95 -18.52
N ILE A 513 2.59 -15.10 -17.24
CA ILE A 513 3.94 -14.92 -16.71
C ILE A 513 4.59 -16.30 -16.58
N ASN A 514 5.70 -16.51 -17.28
CA ASN A 514 6.50 -17.73 -17.22
C ASN A 514 7.87 -17.41 -16.60
N LEU A 515 8.24 -18.14 -15.54
CA LEU A 515 9.52 -18.00 -14.84
C LEU A 515 10.44 -19.19 -15.13
N TYR A 516 11.73 -18.94 -15.34
CA TYR A 516 12.73 -19.96 -15.69
C TYR A 516 14.02 -19.82 -14.87
N ASN A 517 14.73 -20.92 -14.66
CA ASN A 517 16.09 -20.90 -14.11
C ASN A 517 17.16 -20.69 -15.20
N ASP A 518 18.44 -20.72 -14.82
CA ASP A 518 19.58 -20.55 -15.75
C ASP A 518 19.69 -21.64 -16.84
N ASP A 519 19.07 -22.81 -16.64
CA ASP A 519 18.96 -23.88 -17.65
C ASP A 519 17.73 -23.73 -18.56
N PHE A 520 16.97 -22.63 -18.41
CA PHE A 520 15.68 -22.42 -19.06
C PHE A 520 14.64 -23.51 -18.79
N LYS A 521 14.75 -24.18 -17.65
CA LYS A 521 13.68 -25.03 -17.13
C LYS A 521 12.61 -24.14 -16.51
N LYS A 522 11.35 -24.31 -16.95
CA LYS A 522 10.21 -23.58 -16.41
C LYS A 522 10.03 -23.91 -14.92
N LEU A 523 10.08 -22.89 -14.09
CA LEU A 523 9.91 -22.95 -12.65
C LEU A 523 8.44 -22.77 -12.24
N LYS A 524 7.76 -21.80 -12.85
CA LYS A 524 6.38 -21.45 -12.54
C LYS A 524 5.71 -20.76 -13.72
N THR A 525 4.39 -20.91 -13.82
CA THR A 525 3.52 -20.15 -14.72
C THR A 525 2.29 -19.67 -13.97
N TYR A 526 1.81 -18.46 -14.26
CA TYR A 526 0.57 -17.90 -13.72
C TYR A 526 0.07 -16.76 -14.60
N GLN A 527 -1.21 -16.43 -14.49
CA GLN A 527 -1.82 -15.30 -15.21
C GLN A 527 -1.96 -14.08 -14.31
N VAL A 528 -1.83 -12.90 -14.92
CA VAL A 528 -2.02 -11.60 -14.27
C VAL A 528 -2.96 -10.77 -15.12
N ASP A 529 -3.98 -10.20 -14.47
CA ASP A 529 -4.80 -9.15 -15.04
C ASP A 529 -4.08 -7.82 -14.83
N TYR A 530 -3.64 -7.17 -15.91
CA TYR A 530 -2.91 -5.90 -15.87
C TYR A 530 -3.79 -4.71 -15.50
N GLU A 531 -5.11 -4.88 -15.39
CA GLU A 531 -6.06 -3.81 -15.06
C GLU A 531 -6.01 -2.62 -16.04
N TYR A 532 -5.42 -2.84 -17.22
CA TYR A 532 -5.23 -1.85 -18.28
C TYR A 532 -5.57 -2.47 -19.65
N ASP A 533 -6.54 -1.89 -20.36
CA ASP A 533 -7.03 -2.39 -21.66
C ASP A 533 -6.03 -2.09 -22.79
N ASP A 534 -4.99 -2.94 -22.90
CA ASP A 534 -4.02 -2.91 -23.98
C ASP A 534 -3.42 -4.30 -24.19
N PHE A 535 -3.58 -4.87 -25.39
CA PHE A 535 -3.02 -6.19 -25.72
C PHE A 535 -1.50 -6.16 -25.91
N ASN A 536 -0.90 -5.01 -26.22
CA ASN A 536 0.52 -4.89 -26.50
C ASN A 536 1.35 -5.12 -25.24
N ASN A 537 2.52 -5.73 -25.42
CA ASN A 537 3.39 -6.06 -24.29
C ASN A 537 4.87 -6.07 -24.69
N ASN A 538 5.49 -4.91 -24.68
CA ASN A 538 6.92 -4.78 -24.90
C ASN A 538 7.66 -5.03 -23.57
N GLY A 539 8.87 -4.51 -23.43
CA GLY A 539 9.73 -4.47 -22.23
C GLY A 539 9.56 -5.57 -21.19
N ALA A 540 10.60 -6.35 -20.94
CA ALA A 540 10.58 -7.35 -19.88
C ALA A 540 11.68 -7.06 -18.86
N PHE A 541 11.26 -6.69 -17.65
CA PHE A 541 12.18 -6.41 -16.56
C PHE A 541 11.83 -7.21 -15.31
N MET A 542 12.87 -7.64 -14.61
CA MET A 542 12.72 -8.27 -13.30
C MET A 542 13.89 -7.90 -12.40
N LEU A 543 13.60 -7.48 -11.16
CA LEU A 543 14.62 -7.19 -10.16
C LEU A 543 14.11 -7.56 -8.77
N ASN A 544 14.85 -8.44 -8.11
CA ASN A 544 14.51 -8.97 -6.79
C ASN A 544 13.05 -9.44 -6.69
N GLY A 545 12.61 -10.19 -7.70
CA GLY A 545 11.24 -10.69 -7.81
C GLY A 545 10.21 -9.72 -8.37
N CYS A 546 10.45 -8.40 -8.31
CA CYS A 546 9.53 -7.43 -8.88
C CYS A 546 9.59 -7.48 -10.41
N ILE A 547 8.44 -7.56 -11.07
CA ILE A 547 8.31 -7.66 -12.52
C ILE A 547 7.76 -6.34 -13.05
N MET A 548 8.36 -5.82 -14.11
CA MET A 548 7.84 -4.65 -14.83
C MET A 548 7.80 -4.95 -16.33
N SER A 549 6.71 -4.53 -16.97
CA SER A 549 6.63 -4.55 -18.42
C SER A 549 6.01 -3.29 -19.00
N ALA A 550 6.24 -3.07 -20.30
CA ALA A 550 5.67 -1.95 -21.03
C ALA A 550 4.47 -2.42 -21.88
N THR A 551 3.38 -1.66 -21.84
CA THR A 551 2.34 -1.66 -22.86
C THR A 551 2.54 -0.46 -23.80
N LEU A 552 1.66 -0.18 -24.76
CA LEU A 552 1.79 1.04 -25.57
C LEU A 552 1.57 2.32 -24.75
N GLY A 553 0.86 2.23 -23.63
CA GLY A 553 0.42 3.40 -22.85
C GLY A 553 0.78 3.34 -21.38
N SER A 554 1.55 2.35 -20.93
CA SER A 554 1.88 2.21 -19.52
C SER A 554 3.10 1.36 -19.26
N LEU A 555 3.72 1.56 -18.09
CA LEU A 555 4.51 0.54 -17.43
C LEU A 555 3.62 -0.13 -16.36
N VAL A 556 3.56 -1.45 -16.36
CA VAL A 556 2.81 -2.22 -15.36
C VAL A 556 3.80 -2.96 -14.47
N GLU A 557 3.73 -2.68 -13.18
CA GLU A 557 4.52 -3.35 -12.14
C GLU A 557 3.67 -4.42 -11.45
N CYS A 558 4.22 -5.63 -11.37
CA CYS A 558 3.58 -6.77 -10.72
C CYS A 558 4.51 -7.41 -9.68
N THR A 559 3.91 -7.94 -8.62
CA THR A 559 4.61 -8.86 -7.71
C THR A 559 4.98 -10.16 -8.44
N PRO A 560 5.97 -10.93 -7.94
CA PRO A 560 6.26 -12.28 -8.44
C PRO A 560 5.11 -13.29 -8.17
N PHE A 561 4.02 -12.84 -7.55
CA PHE A 561 2.84 -13.63 -7.18
C PHE A 561 1.64 -13.35 -8.07
N GLY A 562 1.78 -12.44 -9.03
CA GLY A 562 0.73 -12.09 -9.98
C GLY A 562 -0.27 -11.04 -9.50
N THR A 563 0.15 -10.17 -8.59
CA THR A 563 -0.62 -9.01 -8.15
C THR A 563 -0.07 -7.75 -8.80
N VAL A 564 -0.90 -6.96 -9.47
CA VAL A 564 -0.51 -5.62 -9.96
C VAL A 564 -0.26 -4.71 -8.75
N LYS A 565 0.91 -4.09 -8.71
CA LYS A 565 1.30 -3.11 -7.68
C LYS A 565 1.00 -1.69 -8.14
N GLN A 566 1.34 -1.39 -9.39
CA GLN A 566 1.27 -0.06 -9.93
C GLN A 566 1.14 -0.08 -11.45
N ILE A 567 0.41 0.90 -11.97
CA ILE A 567 0.37 1.22 -13.40
C ILE A 567 0.86 2.66 -13.54
N ILE A 568 1.95 2.85 -14.28
CA ILE A 568 2.48 4.16 -14.62
C ILE A 568 2.04 4.47 -16.04
N GLU A 569 1.05 5.34 -16.20
CA GLU A 569 0.61 5.74 -17.53
C GLU A 569 1.69 6.55 -18.26
N ILE A 570 1.91 6.20 -19.52
CA ILE A 570 2.84 6.82 -20.45
C ILE A 570 2.03 7.31 -21.66
N ASN A 571 2.49 8.38 -22.29
CA ASN A 571 1.86 8.87 -23.52
C ASN A 571 1.90 7.80 -24.62
N ARG A 572 0.75 7.44 -25.20
CA ARG A 572 0.64 6.42 -26.26
C ARG A 572 1.37 6.73 -27.58
N THR A 573 1.85 7.95 -27.75
CA THR A 573 2.69 8.33 -28.91
C THR A 573 4.17 8.00 -28.72
N THR A 574 4.55 7.56 -27.52
CA THR A 574 5.87 7.07 -27.16
C THR A 574 5.73 5.62 -26.73
N GLU A 575 6.36 4.72 -27.46
CA GLU A 575 6.34 3.29 -27.18
C GLU A 575 7.64 2.91 -26.48
N ILE A 576 7.54 2.43 -25.24
CA ILE A 576 8.69 1.86 -24.54
C ILE A 576 8.89 0.45 -25.09
N GLU A 577 10.02 0.21 -25.72
CA GLU A 577 10.33 -1.06 -26.39
C GLU A 577 11.00 -2.03 -25.42
N ASP A 578 11.98 -1.57 -24.65
CA ASP A 578 12.63 -2.43 -23.66
C ASP A 578 13.33 -1.64 -22.54
N ILE A 579 13.67 -2.36 -21.46
CA ILE A 579 14.06 -1.80 -20.16
C ILE A 579 15.41 -2.37 -19.72
N ALA A 580 16.38 -1.49 -19.49
CA ALA A 580 17.67 -1.82 -18.87
C ALA A 580 17.76 -1.24 -17.46
N TYR A 581 18.58 -1.85 -16.60
CA TYR A 581 18.84 -1.35 -15.25
C TYR A 581 20.33 -1.19 -15.01
N TYR A 582 20.70 -0.01 -14.53
CA TYR A 582 22.08 0.33 -14.25
C TYR A 582 22.15 1.34 -13.09
N ASN A 583 22.98 1.01 -12.10
CA ASN A 583 23.33 1.90 -10.99
C ASN A 583 22.11 2.52 -10.27
N GLY A 584 21.13 1.69 -9.91
CA GLY A 584 19.93 2.16 -9.21
C GLY A 584 18.85 2.78 -10.09
N LYS A 585 19.08 2.89 -11.41
CA LYS A 585 18.21 3.59 -12.35
C LYS A 585 17.74 2.67 -13.47
N PHE A 586 16.55 2.96 -13.95
CA PHE A 586 15.94 2.33 -15.11
C PHE A 586 16.32 3.13 -16.34
N TYR A 587 16.58 2.46 -17.45
CA TYR A 587 16.81 3.10 -18.73
C TYR A 587 15.89 2.45 -19.75
N PHE A 588 15.28 3.28 -20.59
CA PHE A 588 14.26 2.83 -21.53
C PHE A 588 14.71 3.13 -22.94
N ALA A 589 14.66 2.13 -23.82
CA ALA A 589 14.67 2.37 -25.25
C ALA A 589 13.24 2.71 -25.67
N VAL A 590 13.07 3.89 -26.26
CA VAL A 590 11.76 4.45 -26.58
C VAL A 590 11.68 4.76 -28.07
N LEU A 591 10.68 4.19 -28.70
CA LEU A 591 10.29 4.51 -30.07
C LEU A 591 9.30 5.67 -30.04
N THR A 592 9.62 6.75 -30.75
CA THR A 592 8.66 7.83 -31.04
C THR A 592 8.33 7.79 -32.51
N GLU A 593 7.07 7.50 -32.83
CA GLU A 593 6.63 7.40 -34.20
C GLU A 593 6.71 8.74 -34.93
N LYS A 594 7.27 8.75 -36.15
CA LYS A 594 7.28 9.91 -37.04
C LYS A 594 6.60 9.54 -38.37
N PRO A 595 5.38 10.03 -38.63
CA PRO A 595 4.70 9.77 -39.89
C PRO A 595 5.57 10.16 -41.09
N ASN A 596 5.71 9.24 -42.06
CA ASN A 596 6.45 9.43 -43.31
C ASN A 596 7.95 9.76 -43.15
N LYS A 597 8.56 9.46 -41.99
CA LYS A 597 9.99 9.58 -41.72
C LYS A 597 10.46 8.36 -40.93
N ARG A 598 11.77 8.17 -40.85
CA ARG A 598 12.37 7.18 -39.92
C ARG A 598 11.93 7.51 -38.50
N HIS A 599 11.54 6.50 -37.73
CA HIS A 599 11.09 6.71 -36.36
C HIS A 599 12.22 7.29 -35.52
N GLN A 600 11.88 7.94 -34.42
CA GLN A 600 12.88 8.46 -33.52
C GLN A 600 13.17 7.42 -32.43
N VAL A 601 14.46 7.14 -32.19
CA VAL A 601 14.92 6.24 -31.12
C VAL A 601 15.54 7.09 -30.02
N ASP A 602 14.91 7.09 -28.86
CA ASP A 602 15.31 7.89 -27.72
C ASP A 602 15.63 6.99 -26.52
N ILE A 603 16.57 7.43 -25.69
CA ILE A 603 16.85 6.84 -24.39
C ILE A 603 16.28 7.76 -23.32
N TYR A 604 15.52 7.17 -22.40
CA TYR A 604 15.04 7.81 -21.19
C TYR A 604 15.67 7.16 -19.95
N VAL A 605 15.77 7.92 -18.86
CA VAL A 605 16.20 7.44 -17.54
C VAL A 605 15.06 7.58 -16.54
N GLY A 606 14.74 6.50 -15.86
CA GLY A 606 13.88 6.44 -14.69
C GLY A 606 14.70 6.43 -13.40
N ASP A 607 14.52 7.44 -12.56
CA ASP A 607 15.17 7.52 -11.25
C ASP A 607 14.11 7.48 -10.13
N PRO A 608 13.97 6.37 -9.39
CA PRO A 608 12.98 6.22 -8.31
C PRO A 608 13.02 7.31 -7.23
N ASN A 609 14.15 7.99 -7.11
CA ASN A 609 14.40 8.99 -6.06
C ASN A 609 14.31 10.43 -6.56
N LYS A 610 13.95 10.65 -7.83
CA LYS A 610 13.95 11.98 -8.42
C LYS A 610 12.75 12.21 -9.32
N ASP A 611 12.04 13.30 -9.07
CA ASP A 611 11.05 13.82 -10.00
C ASP A 611 11.70 14.80 -10.98
N TYR A 612 11.34 14.70 -12.25
CA TYR A 612 11.80 15.57 -13.33
C TYR A 612 10.68 16.49 -13.79
N GLN A 613 10.97 17.78 -13.93
CA GLN A 613 10.02 18.76 -14.47
C GLN A 613 9.68 18.51 -15.95
N ASN A 614 10.63 17.94 -16.71
CA ASN A 614 10.48 17.52 -18.11
C ASN A 614 10.47 16.00 -18.21
N SER A 615 9.61 15.37 -17.42
CA SER A 615 9.39 13.94 -17.43
C SER A 615 8.85 13.41 -18.77
N ILE A 616 8.83 12.10 -18.99
CA ILE A 616 8.37 11.47 -20.24
C ILE A 616 6.94 11.91 -20.63
N ASN A 617 6.08 12.18 -19.64
CA ASN A 617 4.74 12.72 -19.89
C ASN A 617 4.71 14.26 -19.99
N THR A 618 5.59 14.98 -19.28
CA THR A 618 5.60 16.46 -19.26
C THR A 618 6.44 17.11 -20.36
N ALA A 619 7.48 16.44 -20.83
CA ALA A 619 8.31 16.85 -21.98
C ALA A 619 7.49 16.95 -23.29
N ARG A 620 6.28 16.37 -23.33
CA ARG A 620 5.27 16.60 -24.38
C ARG A 620 4.03 17.39 -23.92
N LEU A 621 3.79 17.60 -22.61
CA LEU A 621 2.68 18.43 -22.11
C LEU A 621 2.78 19.89 -22.57
N ALA A 622 3.97 20.38 -22.93
CA ALA A 622 4.11 21.69 -23.59
C ALA A 622 3.38 21.79 -24.95
N THR A 623 2.95 20.66 -25.52
CA THR A 623 2.25 20.56 -26.82
C THR A 623 0.81 20.01 -26.73
N LEU A 624 0.30 19.74 -25.53
CA LEU A 624 -1.07 19.25 -25.36
C LEU A 624 -2.06 20.42 -25.32
N ASP A 625 -2.83 20.57 -26.41
CA ASP A 625 -3.81 21.64 -26.66
C ASP A 625 -4.98 21.72 -25.65
N TYR A 626 -5.08 20.79 -24.69
CA TYR A 626 -6.24 20.69 -23.79
C TYR A 626 -6.01 21.26 -22.38
N LEU A 627 -4.78 21.51 -21.92
CA LEU A 627 -4.53 22.14 -20.62
C LEU A 627 -3.21 22.91 -20.63
N LYS A 628 -3.30 24.22 -20.91
CA LYS A 628 -2.14 25.12 -20.86
C LYS A 628 -1.74 25.38 -19.40
N LEU A 629 -0.44 25.26 -19.11
CA LEU A 629 0.14 25.46 -17.78
C LEU A 629 0.02 26.90 -17.25
N THR A 630 -0.28 27.87 -18.13
CA THR A 630 -0.60 29.26 -17.77
C THR A 630 -1.64 29.83 -18.72
N GLY A 631 -2.90 29.94 -18.27
CA GLY A 631 -4.00 30.54 -19.03
C GLY A 631 -4.41 29.76 -20.30
N GLY A 632 -5.69 29.39 -20.40
CA GLY A 632 -6.23 28.70 -21.58
C GLY A 632 -7.62 28.11 -21.35
N THR A 633 -8.24 27.62 -22.43
CA THR A 633 -9.53 26.91 -22.40
C THR A 633 -9.28 25.40 -22.41
N LEU A 634 -9.99 24.66 -21.56
CA LEU A 634 -10.02 23.19 -21.60
C LEU A 634 -10.73 22.72 -22.89
N ASN A 635 -10.07 21.90 -23.70
CA ASN A 635 -10.71 21.23 -24.84
C ASN A 635 -11.18 19.83 -24.41
N GLY A 636 -12.50 19.62 -24.31
CA GLY A 636 -13.11 18.36 -23.90
C GLY A 636 -13.66 18.37 -22.47
N ALA A 637 -14.15 17.21 -22.00
CA ALA A 637 -14.72 17.05 -20.67
C ALA A 637 -13.64 16.66 -19.64
N LEU A 638 -13.63 17.34 -18.48
CA LEU A 638 -12.89 16.91 -17.30
C LEU A 638 -13.59 15.66 -16.72
N LYS A 639 -12.95 14.50 -16.83
CA LYS A 639 -13.46 13.22 -16.30
C LYS A 639 -12.62 12.78 -15.10
N MET A 640 -13.28 12.40 -14.02
CA MET A 640 -12.64 11.97 -12.78
C MET A 640 -13.24 10.65 -12.32
N ALA A 641 -12.43 9.83 -11.64
CA ALA A 641 -12.93 8.62 -11.02
C ALA A 641 -13.88 8.94 -9.86
N ASN A 642 -14.73 7.98 -9.50
CA ASN A 642 -15.66 8.12 -8.39
C ASN A 642 -14.92 8.45 -7.08
N ASN A 643 -15.49 9.35 -6.28
CA ASN A 643 -14.97 9.83 -5.01
C ASN A 643 -13.61 10.55 -5.07
N ILE A 644 -13.19 11.03 -6.26
CA ILE A 644 -12.00 11.87 -6.43
C ILE A 644 -12.39 13.35 -6.50
N LEU A 645 -11.63 14.19 -5.79
CA LEU A 645 -11.85 15.63 -5.65
C LEU A 645 -11.15 16.43 -6.75
N ILE A 646 -11.80 17.47 -7.26
CA ILE A 646 -11.09 18.63 -7.84
C ILE A 646 -10.66 19.48 -6.66
N GLU A 647 -9.35 19.70 -6.47
CA GLU A 647 -8.83 20.44 -5.32
C GLU A 647 -8.28 21.81 -5.70
N GLY A 648 -8.46 22.77 -4.79
CA GLY A 648 -7.76 24.06 -4.80
C GLY A 648 -6.96 24.23 -3.50
N TYR A 649 -5.99 25.13 -3.48
CA TYR A 649 -5.20 25.41 -2.28
C TYR A 649 -5.65 26.70 -1.59
N LYS A 650 -5.71 26.67 -0.26
CA LYS A 650 -5.77 27.86 0.58
C LYS A 650 -4.45 28.64 0.49
N PRO A 651 -4.45 29.94 0.85
CA PRO A 651 -3.21 30.72 0.94
C PRO A 651 -2.16 30.14 1.89
N ASP A 652 -2.57 29.33 2.88
CA ASP A 652 -1.69 28.63 3.81
C ASP A 652 -1.14 27.29 3.27
N GLY A 653 -1.49 26.92 2.03
CA GLY A 653 -1.03 25.71 1.37
C GLY A 653 -1.86 24.45 1.62
N HIS A 654 -2.91 24.51 2.45
CA HIS A 654 -3.81 23.37 2.65
C HIS A 654 -4.78 23.17 1.47
N GLY A 655 -4.98 21.92 1.06
CA GLY A 655 -5.95 21.55 0.02
C GLY A 655 -7.40 21.70 0.46
N VAL A 656 -8.28 21.98 -0.50
CA VAL A 656 -9.73 22.17 -0.34
C VAL A 656 -10.45 21.50 -1.50
N GLY A 657 -11.42 20.63 -1.19
CA GLY A 657 -12.26 19.99 -2.20
C GLY A 657 -13.26 20.94 -2.83
N MET A 658 -13.12 21.24 -4.12
CA MET A 658 -14.07 22.11 -4.84
C MET A 658 -15.28 21.35 -5.39
N ALA A 659 -15.08 20.13 -5.91
CA ALA A 659 -16.15 19.29 -6.46
C ALA A 659 -15.76 17.81 -6.50
N LYS A 660 -16.75 16.90 -6.38
CA LYS A 660 -16.59 15.45 -6.66
C LYS A 660 -17.90 14.78 -7.06
N VAL A 661 -17.80 13.56 -7.56
CA VAL A 661 -18.90 12.58 -7.56
C VAL A 661 -18.71 11.67 -6.36
N SER A 662 -19.68 11.60 -5.46
CA SER A 662 -19.64 10.75 -4.27
C SER A 662 -19.84 9.27 -4.60
N THR A 663 -19.50 8.39 -3.66
CA THR A 663 -19.73 6.95 -3.80
C THR A 663 -21.20 6.58 -4.04
N ALA A 664 -22.14 7.42 -3.60
CA ALA A 664 -23.57 7.30 -3.86
C ALA A 664 -24.01 7.81 -5.25
N GLY A 665 -23.07 8.28 -6.07
CA GLY A 665 -23.34 8.84 -7.40
C GLY A 665 -23.82 10.30 -7.41
N ASN A 666 -23.86 10.97 -6.25
CA ASN A 666 -24.26 12.37 -6.16
C ASN A 666 -23.11 13.31 -6.53
N VAL A 667 -23.40 14.41 -7.23
CA VAL A 667 -22.45 15.51 -7.42
C VAL A 667 -22.43 16.37 -6.15
N GLU A 668 -21.26 16.50 -5.54
CA GLU A 668 -21.02 17.33 -4.36
C GLU A 668 -20.15 18.53 -4.74
N LEU A 669 -20.56 19.73 -4.34
CA LEU A 669 -19.85 20.99 -4.61
C LEU A 669 -19.53 21.68 -3.28
N GLY A 670 -18.26 22.07 -3.09
CA GLY A 670 -17.75 22.71 -1.89
C GLY A 670 -17.12 21.75 -0.87
N ASP A 671 -16.53 22.33 0.17
CA ASP A 671 -15.79 21.64 1.24
C ASP A 671 -16.34 22.08 2.60
N ASN A 672 -16.35 21.18 3.59
CA ASN A 672 -16.89 21.49 4.92
C ASN A 672 -15.97 22.39 5.77
N SER A 673 -14.72 22.60 5.34
CA SER A 673 -13.72 23.42 6.03
C SER A 673 -13.71 24.88 5.56
N VAL A 674 -14.46 25.25 4.52
CA VAL A 674 -14.51 26.62 3.99
C VAL A 674 -15.89 27.05 3.50
N ASN A 675 -16.09 28.36 3.40
CA ASN A 675 -17.29 28.92 2.77
C ASN A 675 -17.24 28.73 1.24
N THR A 676 -18.35 28.32 0.64
CA THR A 676 -18.51 28.22 -0.82
C THR A 676 -19.34 29.39 -1.34
N PHE A 677 -18.76 30.20 -2.23
CA PHE A 677 -19.43 31.35 -2.85
C PHE A 677 -19.72 31.08 -4.34
N ILE A 678 -20.98 31.19 -4.76
CA ILE A 678 -21.38 31.08 -6.17
C ILE A 678 -21.54 32.49 -6.73
N LYS A 679 -20.69 32.86 -7.70
CA LYS A 679 -20.71 34.19 -8.33
C LYS A 679 -21.39 34.12 -9.70
N GLY A 680 -22.51 34.82 -9.86
CA GLY A 680 -23.25 34.90 -11.12
C GLY A 680 -24.33 35.98 -11.07
N LYS A 681 -24.94 36.29 -12.22
CA LYS A 681 -26.04 37.29 -12.31
C LYS A 681 -27.33 36.79 -11.63
N GLU A 682 -27.63 35.50 -11.78
CA GLU A 682 -28.77 34.81 -11.17
C GLU A 682 -28.32 33.42 -10.70
N PHE A 683 -28.98 32.88 -9.67
CA PHE A 683 -28.77 31.49 -9.23
C PHE A 683 -30.04 30.68 -9.53
N LYS A 684 -29.92 29.71 -10.44
CA LYS A 684 -31.05 28.94 -10.98
C LYS A 684 -30.77 27.44 -10.92
N HIS A 685 -31.81 26.67 -10.67
CA HIS A 685 -31.84 25.21 -10.81
C HIS A 685 -32.53 24.87 -12.14
N TYR A 686 -31.94 23.98 -12.94
CA TYR A 686 -32.53 23.46 -14.17
C TYR A 686 -32.73 21.96 -14.00
N ASP A 687 -33.94 21.46 -14.24
CA ASP A 687 -34.28 20.05 -14.07
C ASP A 687 -34.19 19.22 -15.37
N GLY A 688 -33.76 19.86 -16.46
CA GLY A 688 -33.74 19.27 -17.81
C GLY A 688 -34.88 19.75 -18.70
N THR A 689 -35.89 20.44 -18.15
CA THR A 689 -37.00 21.03 -18.91
C THR A 689 -37.18 22.51 -18.56
N ASP A 690 -37.31 22.83 -17.27
CA ASP A 690 -37.61 24.16 -16.77
C ASP A 690 -36.52 24.69 -15.85
N SER A 691 -36.38 26.03 -15.81
CA SER A 691 -35.43 26.73 -14.93
C SER A 691 -36.14 27.44 -13.79
N PHE A 692 -35.75 27.13 -12.55
CA PHE A 692 -36.31 27.68 -11.32
C PHE A 692 -35.31 28.61 -10.64
N THR A 693 -35.79 29.76 -10.14
CA THR A 693 -34.94 30.67 -9.35
C THR A 693 -34.72 30.09 -7.95
N VAL A 694 -33.46 29.99 -7.54
CA VAL A 694 -33.13 29.59 -6.17
C VAL A 694 -33.30 30.79 -5.25
N LEU A 695 -34.23 30.68 -4.31
CA LEU A 695 -34.57 31.78 -3.41
C LEU A 695 -33.49 31.94 -2.33
N THR A 696 -32.71 33.00 -2.45
CA THR A 696 -31.77 33.49 -1.42
C THR A 696 -32.37 34.63 -0.59
N THR A 697 -31.65 35.07 0.45
CA THR A 697 -32.02 36.23 1.28
C THR A 697 -32.25 37.53 0.50
N LYS A 698 -31.72 37.66 -0.73
CA LYS A 698 -32.02 38.76 -1.65
C LYS A 698 -33.52 38.87 -1.98
N HIS A 699 -34.24 37.76 -1.93
CA HIS A 699 -35.67 37.70 -2.27
C HIS A 699 -36.59 37.96 -1.07
N TYR A 700 -36.02 38.25 0.10
CA TYR A 700 -36.80 38.61 1.28
C TYR A 700 -37.43 39.99 1.10
N GLY A 701 -38.75 40.07 1.29
CA GLY A 701 -39.59 41.25 1.08
C GLY A 701 -40.10 41.42 -0.35
N THR A 702 -39.76 40.53 -1.28
CA THR A 702 -40.27 40.56 -2.67
C THR A 702 -40.96 39.26 -3.04
N ALA A 703 -40.27 38.12 -2.96
CA ALA A 703 -40.83 36.80 -3.26
C ALA A 703 -41.04 35.93 -2.00
N ILE A 704 -40.34 36.22 -0.91
CA ILE A 704 -40.53 35.60 0.41
C ILE A 704 -40.80 36.72 1.41
N TYR A 705 -41.82 36.63 2.25
CA TYR A 705 -42.03 37.61 3.33
C TYR A 705 -40.87 37.62 4.33
N LYS A 706 -40.41 38.80 4.76
CA LYS A 706 -39.52 38.87 5.92
C LYS A 706 -40.30 38.48 7.17
N LYS A 707 -39.60 38.00 8.20
CA LYS A 707 -40.21 37.75 9.51
C LYS A 707 -41.07 38.94 9.99
N LYS A 708 -40.55 40.16 9.87
CA LYS A 708 -41.28 41.38 10.21
C LYS A 708 -42.55 41.56 9.35
N ASP A 709 -42.48 41.31 8.05
CA ASP A 709 -43.63 41.44 7.16
C ASP A 709 -44.72 40.41 7.52
N VAL A 710 -44.33 39.21 7.95
CA VAL A 710 -45.26 38.21 8.49
C VAL A 710 -45.86 38.69 9.81
N ASP A 711 -45.02 39.15 10.74
CA ASP A 711 -45.45 39.60 12.07
C ASP A 711 -46.36 40.85 12.01
N ASP A 712 -46.17 41.74 11.04
CA ASP A 712 -46.91 43.00 10.91
C ASP A 712 -48.22 42.85 10.11
N ASN A 713 -48.27 41.94 9.11
CA ASN A 713 -49.37 41.88 8.15
C ASN A 713 -50.27 40.64 8.29
N PHE A 714 -49.83 39.61 9.03
CA PHE A 714 -50.62 38.39 9.23
C PHE A 714 -51.09 38.30 10.68
N VAL A 715 -52.40 38.11 10.86
CA VAL A 715 -53.02 37.88 12.18
C VAL A 715 -52.52 36.56 12.75
N LYS A 716 -52.05 36.56 14.01
CA LYS A 716 -51.52 35.34 14.65
C LYS A 716 -52.65 34.33 14.85
N LYS A 717 -52.33 33.03 14.82
CA LYS A 717 -53.32 31.95 15.04
C LYS A 717 -54.14 32.14 16.33
N THR A 718 -53.55 32.68 17.39
CA THR A 718 -54.21 32.99 18.67
C THR A 718 -55.16 34.20 18.62
N GLU A 719 -55.02 35.07 17.62
CA GLU A 719 -55.87 36.25 17.41
C GLU A 719 -57.05 35.93 16.47
N VAL A 720 -56.94 34.89 15.64
CA VAL A 720 -58.04 34.38 14.79
C VAL A 720 -59.18 33.81 15.64
N ASP A 721 -58.89 33.22 16.80
CA ASP A 721 -59.90 32.73 17.74
C ASP A 721 -60.70 33.88 18.42
N GLN A 722 -60.30 35.15 18.24
CA GLN A 722 -61.01 36.35 18.70
C GLN A 722 -61.95 36.96 17.64
N LEU A 723 -62.15 36.29 16.50
CA LEU A 723 -63.14 36.72 15.48
C LEU A 723 -64.60 36.50 15.91
N GLY A 724 -64.86 35.88 17.06
CA GLY A 724 -66.15 35.96 17.74
C GLY A 724 -66.27 37.31 18.46
N PHE A 725 -67.36 38.06 18.24
CA PHE A 725 -67.60 39.33 18.94
C PHE A 725 -67.40 39.14 20.46
N PRO A 726 -66.57 39.97 21.13
CA PRO A 726 -66.41 39.85 22.57
C PRO A 726 -67.77 40.02 23.25
N TYR A 727 -68.13 39.03 24.07
CA TYR A 727 -69.39 39.02 24.82
C TYR A 727 -69.18 39.67 26.19
N SER A 728 -70.09 40.57 26.57
CA SER A 728 -70.11 41.14 27.93
C SER A 728 -71.55 41.29 28.42
N LYS A 729 -71.74 41.22 29.73
CA LYS A 729 -73.04 41.47 30.37
C LYS A 729 -72.97 42.79 31.13
N ILE A 730 -73.90 43.69 30.86
CA ILE A 730 -74.01 44.99 31.54
C ILE A 730 -75.30 45.02 32.35
N GLU A 731 -75.17 45.34 33.63
CA GLU A 731 -76.28 45.34 34.60
C GLU A 731 -76.73 46.74 35.01
N THR A 732 -76.03 47.80 34.61
CA THR A 732 -76.48 49.20 34.72
C THR A 732 -75.76 50.08 33.70
N ALA A 733 -76.40 51.16 33.21
CA ALA A 733 -75.73 52.25 32.49
C ALA A 733 -76.49 53.56 32.62
N THR A 734 -75.76 54.68 32.67
CA THR A 734 -76.32 56.04 32.75
C THR A 734 -76.69 56.61 31.38
N ASP A 735 -75.97 56.23 30.30
CA ASP A 735 -76.23 56.66 28.92
C ASP A 735 -75.78 55.57 27.94
N TRP A 736 -76.64 55.17 27.00
CA TRP A 736 -76.33 54.13 26.02
C TRP A 736 -75.42 54.60 24.88
N ASN A 737 -75.20 55.91 24.76
CA ASN A 737 -74.22 56.46 23.82
C ASN A 737 -72.78 56.09 24.19
N THR A 738 -72.52 55.59 25.41
CA THR A 738 -71.19 55.15 25.83
C THR A 738 -70.81 53.77 25.30
N PHE A 739 -71.78 52.96 24.84
CA PHE A 739 -71.54 51.63 24.28
C PHE A 739 -70.95 51.71 22.87
N THR A 740 -69.68 52.08 22.79
CA THR A 740 -68.99 52.38 21.53
C THR A 740 -68.01 51.28 21.13
N GLU A 741 -67.63 50.39 22.03
CA GLU A 741 -66.73 49.29 21.76
C GLU A 741 -67.43 48.19 20.96
N GLN A 742 -66.73 47.61 19.97
CA GLN A 742 -67.29 46.55 19.14
C GLN A 742 -67.47 45.27 19.95
N GLY A 743 -68.68 44.71 19.97
CA GLY A 743 -68.97 43.51 20.74
C GLY A 743 -70.46 43.13 20.78
N ALA A 744 -70.74 41.99 21.42
CA ALA A 744 -72.09 41.55 21.74
C ALA A 744 -72.35 41.77 23.24
N ILE A 745 -73.24 42.68 23.58
CA ILE A 745 -73.47 43.14 24.94
C ILE A 745 -74.85 42.68 25.39
N GLU A 746 -74.91 41.78 26.36
CA GLU A 746 -76.16 41.45 27.04
C GLU A 746 -76.54 42.59 27.97
N ILE A 747 -77.62 43.28 27.64
CA ILE A 747 -78.21 44.33 28.47
C ILE A 747 -79.19 43.66 29.43
N ASN A 748 -78.92 43.78 30.72
CA ASN A 748 -79.74 43.19 31.78
C ASN A 748 -80.28 44.23 32.77
N PHE A 749 -80.73 45.40 32.29
CA PHE A 749 -81.25 46.48 33.13
C PHE A 749 -82.18 47.44 32.39
N ASP A 750 -83.10 48.07 33.13
CA ASP A 750 -83.99 49.09 32.59
C ASP A 750 -83.58 50.50 33.03
N GLY A 751 -83.28 51.37 32.07
CA GLY A 751 -82.90 52.76 32.32
C GLY A 751 -81.72 53.24 31.48
N GLY A 752 -81.22 54.42 31.82
CA GLY A 752 -80.15 55.13 31.10
C GLY A 752 -80.68 56.07 30.00
N ALA A 753 -80.00 57.19 29.79
CA ALA A 753 -80.27 58.13 28.72
C ALA A 753 -80.00 57.51 27.33
N ASN A 754 -80.65 58.05 26.29
CA ASN A 754 -80.48 57.66 24.88
C ASN A 754 -80.67 56.16 24.57
N ASN A 755 -81.46 55.46 25.38
CA ASN A 755 -81.86 54.08 25.10
C ASN A 755 -83.04 54.00 24.10
N PRO A 756 -83.34 52.82 23.54
CA PRO A 756 -84.40 52.67 22.55
C PRO A 756 -85.80 53.03 23.09
N PRO A 757 -86.65 53.72 22.30
CA PRO A 757 -87.99 54.12 22.73
C PRO A 757 -88.97 52.93 22.70
N ARG A 758 -89.56 52.61 23.86
CA ARG A 758 -90.67 51.63 24.11
C ARG A 758 -90.34 50.12 24.19
N SER A 759 -89.10 49.68 24.36
CA SER A 759 -88.80 48.26 24.66
C SER A 759 -88.70 47.98 26.16
N HIS A 760 -89.18 46.83 26.63
CA HIS A 760 -88.74 46.26 27.91
C HIS A 760 -87.26 45.88 27.78
N LYS A 761 -86.40 46.53 28.57
CA LYS A 761 -84.97 46.70 28.25
C LYS A 761 -84.10 45.57 28.76
N GLN A 762 -84.28 44.37 28.21
CA GLN A 762 -83.34 43.26 28.33
C GLN A 762 -83.18 42.60 26.97
N GLY A 763 -81.95 42.33 26.56
CA GLY A 763 -81.68 41.80 25.23
C GLY A 763 -80.21 41.87 24.84
N MET A 764 -79.92 41.60 23.57
CA MET A 764 -78.58 41.62 23.02
C MET A 764 -78.34 42.89 22.22
N LEU A 765 -77.40 43.73 22.65
CA LEU A 765 -76.90 44.88 21.88
C LEU A 765 -75.65 44.46 21.11
N ILE A 766 -75.73 44.42 19.79
CA ILE A 766 -74.58 44.29 18.90
C ILE A 766 -74.08 45.68 18.56
N VAL A 767 -72.80 45.93 18.86
CA VAL A 767 -72.11 47.16 18.51
C VAL A 767 -71.05 46.82 17.46
N MET A 768 -71.11 47.50 16.32
CA MET A 768 -70.04 47.45 15.32
C MET A 768 -69.37 48.82 15.25
N ASN A 769 -68.06 48.86 15.48
CA ASN A 769 -67.31 50.10 15.48
C ASN A 769 -66.38 50.13 14.26
N PHE A 770 -66.69 51.01 13.32
CA PHE A 770 -65.94 51.17 12.09
C PHE A 770 -65.04 52.40 12.16
N GLY A 771 -63.80 52.27 11.68
CA GLY A 771 -62.87 53.38 11.56
C GLY A 771 -62.49 54.04 12.89
N LYS A 772 -62.46 53.27 14.00
CA LYS A 772 -62.13 53.75 15.35
C LYS A 772 -63.04 54.89 15.84
N GLY A 773 -64.35 54.70 15.73
CA GLY A 773 -65.37 55.66 16.17
C GLY A 773 -65.85 56.62 15.08
N ALA A 774 -65.37 56.49 13.85
CA ALA A 774 -65.84 57.27 12.71
C ALA A 774 -67.30 56.93 12.36
N MET A 775 -67.69 55.66 12.52
CA MET A 775 -69.07 55.19 12.46
C MET A 775 -69.31 54.09 13.47
N ILE A 776 -70.40 54.18 14.22
CA ILE A 776 -70.80 53.13 15.17
C ILE A 776 -72.20 52.68 14.83
N ASP A 777 -72.37 51.41 14.51
CA ASP A 777 -73.66 50.77 14.32
C ASP A 777 -74.07 50.08 15.61
N GLN A 778 -75.30 50.35 16.06
CA GLN A 778 -75.89 49.68 17.21
C GLN A 778 -77.18 49.00 16.80
N THR A 779 -77.22 47.69 16.93
CA THR A 779 -78.41 46.87 16.75
C THR A 779 -78.78 46.20 18.06
N PHE A 780 -79.92 46.55 18.64
CA PHE A 780 -80.44 45.94 19.87
C PHE A 780 -81.57 44.97 19.55
N HIS A 781 -81.35 43.69 19.83
CA HIS A 781 -82.36 42.64 19.80
C HIS A 781 -82.95 42.47 21.19
N ALA A 782 -84.14 43.03 21.41
CA ALA A 782 -84.85 42.91 22.68
C ALA A 782 -85.47 41.51 22.83
N PHE A 783 -85.53 40.99 24.06
CA PHE A 783 -86.11 39.66 24.34
C PHE A 783 -87.60 39.55 24.03
N ASN A 784 -88.32 40.67 23.91
CA ASN A 784 -89.71 40.68 23.46
C ASN A 784 -89.87 40.46 21.94
N GLY A 785 -88.78 40.22 21.20
CA GLY A 785 -88.79 39.96 19.76
C GLY A 785 -88.75 41.22 18.89
N GLU A 786 -88.56 42.40 19.49
CA GLU A 786 -88.37 43.66 18.76
C GLU A 786 -86.88 43.89 18.48
N THR A 787 -86.55 44.44 17.31
CA THR A 787 -85.18 44.87 16.99
C THR A 787 -85.15 46.38 16.77
N TYR A 788 -84.17 47.02 17.39
CA TYR A 788 -83.92 48.45 17.28
C TYR A 788 -82.56 48.68 16.67
N HIS A 789 -82.46 49.69 15.82
CA HIS A 789 -81.23 50.04 15.12
C HIS A 789 -80.96 51.53 15.22
N ARG A 790 -79.70 51.90 15.37
CA ARG A 790 -79.24 53.27 15.18
C ARG A 790 -77.77 53.31 14.76
N MET A 791 -77.35 54.46 14.25
CA MET A 791 -75.96 54.70 13.92
C MET A 791 -75.46 56.03 14.50
N PHE A 792 -74.19 56.05 14.88
CA PHE A 792 -73.39 57.26 15.08
C PHE A 792 -72.61 57.54 13.80
N MET A 793 -72.82 58.71 13.18
CA MET A 793 -72.06 59.18 12.02
C MET A 793 -72.06 60.71 11.98
N ALA A 794 -71.05 61.32 11.36
CA ALA A 794 -70.89 62.77 11.29
C ALA A 794 -70.94 63.44 12.68
N ASN A 795 -70.23 62.83 13.64
CA ASN A 795 -70.10 63.25 15.04
C ASN A 795 -71.43 63.40 15.82
N GLN A 796 -72.48 62.66 15.43
CA GLN A 796 -73.77 62.68 16.13
C GLN A 796 -74.46 61.31 16.11
N TRP A 797 -75.18 60.99 17.17
CA TRP A 797 -76.06 59.83 17.22
C TRP A 797 -77.35 60.11 16.47
N LYS A 798 -77.75 59.19 15.59
CA LYS A 798 -79.12 59.18 15.06
C LYS A 798 -80.07 58.59 16.09
N SER A 799 -81.33 59.01 16.02
CA SER A 799 -82.40 58.45 16.84
C SER A 799 -82.55 56.95 16.59
N TRP A 800 -82.95 56.21 17.61
CA TRP A 800 -83.31 54.80 17.47
C TRP A 800 -84.50 54.61 16.52
N GLY A 801 -84.28 53.82 15.47
CA GLY A 801 -85.32 53.32 14.59
C GLY A 801 -85.74 51.91 15.01
N ARG A 802 -87.04 51.66 15.10
CA ARG A 802 -87.56 50.30 15.30
C ARG A 802 -87.60 49.60 13.94
N VAL A 803 -86.88 48.48 13.83
CA VAL A 803 -86.88 47.62 12.64
C VAL A 803 -87.89 46.52 12.90
N GLN A 804 -89.16 46.79 12.59
CA GLN A 804 -90.29 46.05 13.15
C GLN A 804 -90.47 44.63 12.59
N THR A 805 -90.65 43.68 13.48
CA THR A 805 -91.14 42.32 13.21
C THR A 805 -92.67 42.33 13.06
N SER A 806 -93.18 41.94 11.89
CA SER A 806 -94.34 41.04 11.81
C SER A 806 -94.50 40.48 10.40
N LEU A 807 -94.49 39.15 10.32
CA LEU A 807 -94.94 38.32 9.21
C LEU A 807 -96.47 38.43 8.96
N ASN A 808 -97.15 39.52 9.34
CA ASN A 808 -98.62 39.63 9.26
C ASN A 808 -99.10 41.08 9.27
N SER A 809 -98.79 41.87 8.24
CA SER A 809 -99.37 43.21 8.08
C SER A 809 -99.90 43.43 6.67
N ARG A 810 -101.23 43.42 6.56
CA ARG A 810 -102.02 43.68 5.36
C ARG A 810 -101.73 45.08 4.81
N LEU A 811 -101.35 45.17 3.53
CA LEU A 811 -101.25 46.44 2.80
C LEU A 811 -102.64 46.84 2.28
N LYS A 812 -103.25 47.89 2.84
CA LYS A 812 -104.44 48.55 2.28
C LYS A 812 -104.01 49.82 1.56
N LEU A 813 -104.08 49.82 0.23
CA LEU A 813 -103.93 51.04 -0.57
C LEU A 813 -105.33 51.60 -0.90
N TRP A 814 -105.57 52.86 -0.57
CA TRP A 814 -106.78 53.58 -0.96
C TRP A 814 -106.47 54.45 -2.18
N SER A 815 -107.29 54.36 -3.22
CA SER A 815 -107.35 55.35 -4.30
C SER A 815 -108.73 56.00 -4.33
N ALA A 816 -108.80 57.25 -4.81
CA ALA A 816 -109.98 58.10 -4.72
C ALA A 816 -111.21 57.64 -5.54
N ASN A 817 -111.13 56.56 -6.34
CA ASN A 817 -112.20 56.14 -7.27
C ASN A 817 -112.55 54.63 -7.22
N GLY A 818 -112.69 54.05 -6.02
CA GLY A 818 -113.24 52.68 -5.86
C GLY A 818 -112.20 51.57 -5.91
N GLY A 819 -112.29 50.65 -4.95
CA GLY A 819 -111.26 49.65 -4.65
C GLY A 819 -111.37 48.36 -5.45
N ASN A 820 -110.23 47.73 -5.68
CA ASN A 820 -110.08 46.29 -5.93
C ASN A 820 -108.86 45.80 -5.14
N GLU A 821 -109.07 44.90 -4.17
CA GLU A 821 -108.01 44.14 -3.51
C GLU A 821 -107.55 43.00 -4.44
N VAL A 822 -106.25 42.90 -4.71
CA VAL A 822 -105.66 41.72 -5.37
C VAL A 822 -104.81 40.99 -4.32
N TYR A 823 -105.15 39.73 -4.09
CA TYR A 823 -104.40 38.81 -3.23
C TYR A 823 -103.19 38.26 -3.99
N VAL A 824 -102.02 38.25 -3.38
CA VAL A 824 -100.90 37.40 -3.78
C VAL A 824 -100.58 36.57 -2.53
N GLU A 825 -100.73 35.23 -2.64
CA GLU A 825 -100.26 34.29 -1.62
C GLU A 825 -98.73 34.30 -1.51
#